data_AF-A0A922CMD3-F1
#
_entry.id   AF-A0A922CMD3-F1
#
_cell.length_a   1.000
_cell.length_b   1.000
_cell.length_c   1.000
_cell.angle_alpha   90.00
_cell.angle_beta   90.00
_cell.angle_gamma   90.00
#
_symmetry.space_group_name_H-M   'P 1'
#
loop_
_entity.id
_entity.type
_entity.pdbx_description
1 polymer ?
#
loop_
_entity_poly.entity_id
_entity_poly.type
_entity_poly.pdbx_seq_one_letter_code
_entity_poly.pdbx_strand_id
1 'polypeptide(L)'
;MESKLSRHAILQGHVDSYCLVCESYFKCAMILDGHMLNPDHRNKLNNTGYVEKFKDSRIRKVKNGYFCEFCNLLLNTAAKVSVHIEDPQHISTKGAMLLRRIGDNIVAFENLVISDKAWNGIIDETCVLCNTEFDNLDIHKSETSHKLNLVQCKTEFGTWGIIYRKIDDNSIHCLPCNKILTMTLIASHFNTPEHKQMCSSAPAAPPALPSLPAKVAPAALPAPTGPPVAAVVPTGRTPGPAPAPVNKPRPKNQLADNKHEKSKAMLTDALRKRPLRPITPAVDTQRPLIGRVVSNEYEYLICHFLKASSFIVRVNFSKMRCILCERSIRVEDASSHLEDLHHHYLLKIHKKRLQVYNEIEQAGAETEILESLTRFENNNIDIDLIKGTAVCNVCFRSIEFLSDVIDAHIDEHKVISIAQEIAARKERDAFEAAAKLEAELDREAAAARYAASHARHAETTRTRLKPKPRNRSRSRSDSAMTVEELKDWAIEHNITFNSFQRVATCNICHSTVPIDLKSLKEHVAGNVHRKLLAKTLTGDTSASKSKTKLIKVPQKSYVKSLILVENIIFQHFIINNKFVITYKSMCFLGKSLEGYLKCFLCDEDLIDESVVIEVHRTRHHHMSAMDNVQVITSWDTDFIRQAASGEFHCGFCNIMTKDWDDLQKHFNTMDHKESRTCAEWRLLEFTK
;
A
#
# COMPACT_ATOMS: atom_id res chain seq x y z
N MET A 1 -0.43 -18.94 8.92
CA MET A 1 -1.18 -18.67 10.17
C MET A 1 -2.64 -18.47 9.81
N GLU A 2 -3.55 -19.09 10.56
CA GLU A 2 -4.98 -18.91 10.33
C GLU A 2 -5.41 -17.48 10.70
N SER A 3 -6.08 -16.77 9.79
CA SER A 3 -6.59 -15.44 10.11
C SER A 3 -7.61 -15.54 11.24
N LYS A 4 -7.32 -14.86 12.35
CA LYS A 4 -8.22 -14.73 13.51
C LYS A 4 -9.63 -14.29 13.06
N LEU A 5 -9.72 -13.50 11.99
CA LEU A 5 -10.97 -12.96 11.45
C LEU A 5 -11.84 -14.04 10.79
N SER A 6 -11.24 -14.97 10.03
CA SER A 6 -11.98 -16.03 9.35
C SER A 6 -12.74 -16.93 10.33
N ARG A 7 -12.16 -17.27 11.49
CA ARG A 7 -12.86 -18.06 12.54
C ARG A 7 -14.11 -17.37 13.09
N HIS A 8 -14.19 -16.05 12.94
CA HIS A 8 -15.32 -15.22 13.32
C HIS A 8 -16.29 -14.96 12.16
N ALA A 9 -16.18 -15.70 11.06
CA ALA A 9 -16.97 -15.53 9.85
C ALA A 9 -16.91 -14.10 9.30
N ILE A 10 -15.74 -13.47 9.38
CA ILE A 10 -15.47 -12.16 8.81
C ILE A 10 -14.72 -12.36 7.49
N LEU A 11 -15.32 -11.85 6.42
CA LEU A 11 -14.70 -11.76 5.11
C LEU A 11 -13.73 -10.57 5.13
N GLN A 12 -12.44 -10.86 4.99
CA GLN A 12 -11.38 -9.85 4.99
C GLN A 12 -11.03 -9.44 3.54
N GLY A 13 -11.15 -8.15 3.22
CA GLY A 13 -10.58 -7.56 2.00
C GLY A 13 -9.16 -7.04 2.25
N HIS A 14 -8.61 -6.32 1.26
CA HIS A 14 -7.29 -5.69 1.41
C HIS A 14 -7.27 -4.56 2.44
N VAL A 15 -8.37 -3.82 2.55
CA VAL A 15 -8.51 -2.65 3.44
C VAL A 15 -9.65 -2.87 4.43
N ASP A 16 -10.80 -3.29 3.92
CA ASP A 16 -12.03 -3.39 4.71
C ASP A 16 -12.34 -4.84 5.13
N SER A 17 -13.30 -4.98 6.03
CA SER A 17 -13.79 -6.27 6.51
C SER A 17 -15.31 -6.30 6.61
N TYR A 18 -15.90 -7.46 6.40
CA TYR A 18 -17.35 -7.65 6.46
C TYR A 18 -17.71 -8.88 7.29
N CYS A 19 -18.45 -8.69 8.39
CA CYS A 19 -18.94 -9.80 9.20
C CYS A 19 -20.15 -10.44 8.53
N LEU A 20 -20.02 -11.69 8.08
CA LEU A 20 -21.07 -12.42 7.35
C LEU A 20 -22.23 -12.87 8.25
N VAL A 21 -22.00 -12.92 9.55
CA VAL A 21 -22.98 -13.34 10.55
C VAL A 21 -23.81 -12.14 11.05
N CYS A 22 -23.17 -10.99 11.22
CA CYS A 22 -23.83 -9.76 11.65
C CYS A 22 -24.25 -8.85 10.50
N GLU A 23 -23.82 -9.15 9.27
CA GLU A 23 -24.02 -8.35 8.05
C GLU A 23 -23.53 -6.90 8.21
N SER A 24 -22.41 -6.73 8.92
CA SER A 24 -21.84 -5.42 9.26
C SER A 24 -20.50 -5.21 8.55
N TYR A 25 -20.29 -4.01 8.03
CA TYR A 25 -19.09 -3.60 7.30
C TYR A 25 -18.19 -2.72 8.17
N PHE A 26 -16.87 -2.93 8.07
CA PHE A 26 -15.86 -2.31 8.90
C PHE A 26 -14.72 -1.80 8.04
N LYS A 27 -14.39 -0.51 8.17
CA LYS A 27 -13.25 0.12 7.49
C LYS A 27 -11.96 0.13 8.32
N CYS A 28 -12.06 -0.31 9.57
CA CYS A 28 -10.99 -0.20 10.55
C CYS A 28 -10.90 -1.49 11.36
N ALA A 29 -9.70 -2.07 11.43
CA ALA A 29 -9.43 -3.29 12.18
C ALA A 29 -9.75 -3.15 13.68
N MET A 30 -9.66 -1.93 14.23
CA MET A 30 -9.94 -1.69 15.64
C MET A 30 -11.42 -1.84 16.01
N ILE A 31 -12.33 -1.28 15.19
CA ILE A 31 -13.78 -1.45 15.39
C ILE A 31 -14.17 -2.93 15.22
N LEU A 32 -13.49 -3.62 14.30
CA LEU A 32 -13.68 -5.04 14.06
C LEU A 32 -13.30 -5.90 15.27
N ASP A 33 -12.19 -5.61 15.95
CA ASP A 33 -11.82 -6.34 17.18
C ASP A 33 -12.87 -6.16 18.27
N GLY A 34 -13.39 -4.93 18.47
CA GLY A 34 -14.50 -4.67 19.38
C GLY A 34 -15.77 -5.44 19.01
N HIS A 35 -16.06 -5.56 17.71
CA HIS A 35 -17.18 -6.36 17.20
C HIS A 35 -17.02 -7.86 17.51
N MET A 36 -15.84 -8.43 17.36
CA MET A 36 -15.58 -9.85 17.64
C MET A 36 -15.74 -10.22 19.12
N LEU A 37 -15.53 -9.25 20.01
CA LEU A 37 -15.73 -9.40 21.45
C LEU A 37 -17.19 -9.21 21.87
N ASN A 38 -18.03 -8.61 21.02
CA ASN A 38 -19.44 -8.36 21.32
C ASN A 38 -20.18 -9.69 21.58
N PRO A 39 -20.87 -9.84 22.73
CA PRO A 39 -21.65 -11.04 23.05
C PRO A 39 -22.68 -11.41 21.97
N ASP A 40 -23.32 -10.43 21.34
CA ASP A 40 -24.32 -10.67 20.30
C ASP A 40 -23.69 -11.29 19.05
N HIS A 41 -22.49 -10.81 18.66
CA HIS A 41 -21.75 -11.41 17.55
C HIS A 41 -21.40 -12.88 17.88
N ARG A 42 -20.86 -13.15 19.07
CA ARG A 42 -20.51 -14.52 19.49
C ARG A 42 -21.72 -15.45 19.52
N ASN A 43 -22.86 -14.98 20.02
CA ASN A 43 -24.10 -15.74 20.03
C ASN A 43 -24.56 -16.08 18.61
N LYS A 44 -24.57 -15.09 17.70
CA LYS A 44 -24.92 -15.35 16.29
C LYS A 44 -23.91 -16.29 15.61
N LEU A 45 -22.62 -16.16 15.89
CA LEU A 45 -21.56 -17.01 15.34
C LEU A 45 -21.72 -18.46 15.79
N ASN A 46 -22.00 -18.69 17.08
CA ASN A 46 -22.24 -20.03 17.63
C ASN A 46 -23.50 -20.68 17.05
N ASN A 47 -24.53 -19.88 16.76
CA ASN A 47 -25.75 -20.35 16.09
C ASN A 47 -25.53 -20.65 14.60
N THR A 48 -24.44 -20.15 14.01
CA THR A 48 -24.09 -20.36 12.61
C THR A 48 -23.20 -21.61 12.49
N GLY A 49 -23.79 -22.80 12.46
CA GLY A 49 -23.05 -24.06 12.43
C GLY A 49 -22.21 -24.30 11.16
N TYR A 50 -21.23 -25.20 11.26
CA TYR A 50 -20.56 -25.77 10.10
C TYR A 50 -21.52 -26.69 9.34
N VAL A 51 -21.36 -26.76 8.02
CA VAL A 51 -22.11 -27.72 7.20
C VAL A 51 -21.52 -29.11 7.43
N GLU A 52 -22.31 -30.04 7.97
CA GLU A 52 -21.81 -31.34 8.44
C GLU A 52 -20.99 -32.10 7.38
N LYS A 53 -21.46 -32.12 6.12
CA LYS A 53 -20.75 -32.74 4.98
C LYS A 53 -19.34 -32.16 4.74
N PHE A 54 -19.10 -30.91 5.13
CA PHE A 54 -17.89 -30.14 4.84
C PHE A 54 -17.20 -29.61 6.10
N LYS A 55 -17.51 -30.19 7.26
CA LYS A 55 -17.04 -29.72 8.57
C LYS A 55 -15.52 -29.72 8.67
N ASP A 56 -14.85 -30.73 8.12
CA ASP A 56 -13.39 -30.84 8.11
C ASP A 56 -12.72 -29.76 7.26
N SER A 57 -13.45 -29.16 6.32
CA SER A 57 -12.99 -28.01 5.52
C SER A 57 -13.45 -26.67 6.10
N ARG A 58 -13.98 -26.67 7.35
CA ARG A 58 -14.47 -25.50 8.09
C ARG A 58 -15.40 -24.62 7.25
N ILE A 59 -16.32 -25.25 6.53
CA ILE A 59 -17.32 -24.53 5.73
C ILE A 59 -18.52 -24.19 6.60
N ARG A 60 -18.74 -22.89 6.81
CA ARG A 60 -19.82 -22.36 7.63
C ARG A 60 -21.02 -21.94 6.79
N LYS A 61 -22.24 -22.29 7.21
CA LYS A 61 -23.46 -21.84 6.51
C LYS A 61 -23.86 -20.46 7.01
N VAL A 62 -23.56 -19.41 6.24
CA VAL A 62 -23.98 -18.02 6.54
C VAL A 62 -25.24 -17.65 5.75
N LYS A 63 -25.87 -16.52 6.11
CA LYS A 63 -27.14 -16.08 5.49
C LYS A 63 -27.07 -16.00 3.96
N ASN A 64 -25.97 -15.46 3.42
CA ASN A 64 -25.80 -15.22 1.98
C ASN A 64 -24.92 -16.27 1.27
N GLY A 65 -24.71 -17.46 1.84
CA GLY A 65 -23.92 -18.49 1.17
C GLY A 65 -23.29 -19.53 2.08
N TYR A 66 -22.05 -19.91 1.73
CA TYR A 66 -21.20 -20.89 2.37
C TYR A 66 -19.81 -20.28 2.48
N PHE A 67 -19.36 -20.02 3.69
CA PHE A 67 -18.08 -19.35 3.93
C PHE A 67 -17.00 -20.38 4.23
N CYS A 68 -15.90 -20.32 3.48
CA CYS A 68 -14.70 -21.11 3.71
C CYS A 68 -13.73 -20.33 4.60
N GLU A 69 -13.52 -20.81 5.83
CA GLU A 69 -12.63 -20.14 6.79
C GLU A 69 -11.16 -20.18 6.36
N PHE A 70 -10.73 -21.25 5.67
CA PHE A 70 -9.35 -21.39 5.20
C PHE A 70 -9.01 -20.42 4.07
N CYS A 71 -9.89 -20.30 3.08
CA CYS A 71 -9.64 -19.48 1.90
C CYS A 71 -10.19 -18.06 2.00
N ASN A 72 -10.88 -17.73 3.10
CA ASN A 72 -11.58 -16.44 3.27
C ASN A 72 -12.48 -16.15 2.06
N LEU A 73 -13.25 -17.15 1.62
CA LEU A 73 -14.04 -17.12 0.39
C LEU A 73 -15.51 -17.42 0.67
N LEU A 74 -16.40 -16.59 0.14
CA LEU A 74 -17.86 -16.80 0.20
C LEU A 74 -18.38 -17.43 -1.10
N LEU A 75 -18.98 -18.61 -0.98
CA LEU A 75 -19.54 -19.38 -2.09
C LEU A 75 -21.07 -19.35 -2.02
N ASN A 76 -21.74 -19.13 -3.15
CA ASN A 76 -23.19 -18.96 -3.16
C ASN A 76 -23.99 -20.29 -3.15
N THR A 77 -23.39 -21.42 -3.53
CA THR A 77 -24.07 -22.72 -3.58
C THR A 77 -23.21 -23.86 -3.04
N ALA A 78 -23.84 -24.91 -2.52
CA ALA A 78 -23.15 -26.10 -1.99
C ALA A 78 -22.42 -26.90 -3.08
N ALA A 79 -22.89 -26.83 -4.34
CA ALA A 79 -22.19 -27.44 -5.47
C ALA A 79 -20.82 -26.79 -5.68
N LYS A 80 -20.73 -25.46 -5.61
CA LYS A 80 -19.44 -24.75 -5.68
C LYS A 80 -18.53 -25.05 -4.50
N VAL A 81 -19.09 -25.29 -3.31
CA VAL A 81 -18.29 -25.76 -2.16
C VAL A 81 -17.61 -27.08 -2.48
N SER A 82 -18.33 -28.03 -3.08
CA SER A 82 -17.77 -29.35 -3.41
C SER A 82 -16.60 -29.24 -4.39
N VAL A 83 -16.72 -28.39 -5.42
CA VAL A 83 -15.62 -28.12 -6.36
C VAL A 83 -14.47 -27.38 -5.66
N HIS A 84 -14.78 -26.38 -4.83
CA HIS A 84 -13.77 -25.57 -4.16
C HIS A 84 -12.90 -26.37 -3.20
N ILE A 85 -13.46 -27.30 -2.42
CA ILE A 85 -12.67 -28.05 -1.43
C ILE A 85 -11.73 -29.08 -2.07
N GLU A 86 -11.97 -29.44 -3.32
CA GLU A 86 -11.11 -30.29 -4.15
C GLU A 86 -10.01 -29.49 -4.88
N ASP A 87 -10.11 -28.16 -4.86
CA ASP A 87 -9.14 -27.28 -5.50
C ASP A 87 -7.75 -27.40 -4.83
N PRO A 88 -6.66 -27.60 -5.60
CA PRO A 88 -5.31 -27.71 -5.05
C PRO A 88 -4.90 -26.53 -4.15
N GLN A 89 -5.36 -25.31 -4.46
CA GLN A 89 -5.10 -24.14 -3.64
C GLN A 89 -5.80 -24.24 -2.28
N HIS A 90 -7.06 -24.70 -2.23
CA HIS A 90 -7.77 -24.94 -0.98
C HIS A 90 -7.05 -26.00 -0.13
N ILE A 91 -6.68 -27.13 -0.73
CA ILE A 91 -5.99 -28.23 -0.06
C ILE A 91 -4.67 -27.73 0.55
N SER A 92 -3.90 -26.96 -0.22
CA SER A 92 -2.65 -26.34 0.23
C SER A 92 -2.85 -25.38 1.40
N THR A 93 -3.80 -24.44 1.29
CA THR A 93 -4.10 -23.46 2.34
C THR A 93 -4.61 -24.13 3.61
N LYS A 94 -5.55 -25.09 3.48
CA LYS A 94 -6.05 -25.90 4.61
C LYS A 94 -4.93 -26.63 5.31
N GLY A 95 -4.08 -27.34 4.56
CA GLY A 95 -2.96 -28.09 5.10
C GLY A 95 -1.98 -27.19 5.87
N ALA A 96 -1.60 -26.06 5.28
CA ALA A 96 -0.69 -25.09 5.91
C ALA A 96 -1.27 -24.46 7.18
N MET A 97 -2.58 -24.19 7.22
CA MET A 97 -3.25 -23.60 8.39
C MET A 97 -3.47 -24.59 9.54
N LEU A 98 -3.56 -25.88 9.23
CA LEU A 98 -3.73 -26.94 10.22
C LEU A 98 -2.41 -27.55 10.72
N LEU A 99 -1.26 -27.09 10.21
CA LEU A 99 0.05 -27.41 10.77
C LEU A 99 0.31 -26.61 12.04
N ARG A 100 0.64 -27.30 13.13
CA ARG A 100 1.07 -26.70 14.40
C ARG A 100 2.16 -27.53 15.06
N ARG A 101 3.07 -26.88 15.79
CA ARG A 101 4.07 -27.56 16.62
C ARG A 101 3.51 -27.83 18.01
N ILE A 102 3.66 -29.06 18.50
CA ILE A 102 3.29 -29.47 19.87
C ILE A 102 4.49 -30.20 20.46
N GLY A 103 5.22 -29.53 21.36
CA GLY A 103 6.53 -30.00 21.81
C GLY A 103 7.50 -30.12 20.63
N ASP A 104 8.18 -31.26 20.53
CA ASP A 104 9.12 -31.54 19.42
C ASP A 104 8.41 -31.98 18.14
N ASN A 105 7.16 -32.43 18.22
CA ASN A 105 6.44 -32.95 17.07
C ASN A 105 5.66 -31.86 16.32
N ILE A 106 5.37 -32.13 15.06
CA ILE A 106 4.44 -31.36 14.25
C ILE A 106 3.13 -32.13 14.14
N VAL A 107 2.01 -31.45 14.26
CA VAL A 107 0.68 -32.02 14.05
C VAL A 107 0.06 -31.35 12.83
N ALA A 108 -0.32 -32.16 11.84
CA ALA A 108 -1.05 -31.78 10.65
C ALA A 108 -2.51 -32.26 10.75
N PHE A 109 -3.44 -31.56 10.08
CA PHE A 109 -4.86 -31.94 10.02
C PHE A 109 -5.51 -32.26 11.38
N GLU A 110 -5.02 -31.64 12.46
CA GLU A 110 -5.40 -31.84 13.86
C GLU A 110 -5.00 -33.18 14.50
N ASN A 111 -4.85 -34.25 13.72
CA ASN A 111 -4.62 -35.62 14.20
C ASN A 111 -3.32 -36.25 13.69
N LEU A 112 -2.76 -35.84 12.56
CA LEU A 112 -1.58 -36.48 11.98
C LEU A 112 -0.29 -35.99 12.66
N VAL A 113 0.35 -36.85 13.45
CA VAL A 113 1.62 -36.52 14.13
C VAL A 113 2.79 -36.84 13.22
N ILE A 114 3.60 -35.83 12.93
CA ILE A 114 4.85 -35.89 12.18
C ILE A 114 5.98 -35.74 13.21
N SER A 115 6.87 -36.74 13.27
CA SER A 115 7.99 -36.73 14.20
C SER A 115 8.95 -35.57 13.93
N ASP A 116 9.67 -35.12 14.95
CA ASP A 116 10.68 -34.06 14.78
C ASP A 116 11.74 -34.43 13.73
N LYS A 117 12.19 -35.70 13.70
CA LYS A 117 13.11 -36.21 12.69
C LYS A 117 12.53 -36.08 11.28
N ALA A 118 11.30 -36.53 11.07
CA ALA A 118 10.64 -36.42 9.77
C ALA A 118 10.44 -34.96 9.36
N TRP A 119 10.02 -34.10 10.28
CA TRP A 119 9.88 -32.68 9.98
C TRP A 119 11.21 -32.01 9.62
N ASN A 120 12.33 -32.42 10.22
CA ASN A 120 13.66 -31.94 9.87
C ASN A 120 14.25 -32.64 8.65
N GLY A 121 13.54 -33.57 7.99
CA GLY A 121 14.09 -34.29 6.85
C GLY A 121 15.24 -35.23 7.22
N ILE A 122 15.20 -35.78 8.43
CA ILE A 122 16.25 -36.67 8.94
C ILE A 122 15.81 -38.11 8.75
N ILE A 123 16.55 -38.85 7.93
CA ILE A 123 16.38 -40.28 7.69
C ILE A 123 17.72 -40.93 8.06
N ASP A 124 17.70 -41.74 9.11
CA ASP A 124 18.90 -42.28 9.74
C ASP A 124 19.88 -41.17 10.16
N GLU A 125 21.09 -41.14 9.60
CA GLU A 125 22.14 -40.14 9.87
C GLU A 125 22.33 -39.18 8.67
N THR A 126 21.36 -39.14 7.76
CA THR A 126 21.37 -38.28 6.58
C THR A 126 20.23 -37.28 6.61
N CYS A 127 20.53 -36.02 6.30
CA CYS A 127 19.54 -34.97 6.13
C CYS A 127 19.19 -34.82 4.66
N VAL A 128 17.94 -35.12 4.29
CA VAL A 128 17.46 -35.03 2.90
C VAL A 128 17.29 -33.59 2.42
N LEU A 129 17.19 -32.63 3.34
CA LEU A 129 17.06 -31.21 3.02
C LEU A 129 18.41 -30.57 2.70
N CYS A 130 19.47 -31.03 3.37
CA CYS A 130 20.84 -30.55 3.19
C CYS A 130 21.63 -31.42 2.21
N ASN A 131 21.16 -32.66 1.98
CA ASN A 131 21.88 -33.71 1.26
C ASN A 131 23.27 -33.96 1.88
N THR A 132 23.33 -34.09 3.20
CA THR A 132 24.56 -34.30 3.98
C THR A 132 24.36 -35.32 5.08
N GLU A 133 25.39 -36.10 5.37
CA GLU A 133 25.50 -36.91 6.59
C GLU A 133 25.98 -36.05 7.76
N PHE A 134 25.63 -36.42 8.99
CA PHE A 134 26.05 -35.71 10.19
C PHE A 134 26.24 -36.67 11.37
N ASP A 135 27.20 -36.38 12.25
CA ASP A 135 27.47 -37.21 13.44
C ASP A 135 26.58 -36.84 14.64
N ASN A 136 26.13 -35.59 14.70
CA ASN A 136 25.34 -35.07 15.81
C ASN A 136 24.10 -34.31 15.31
N LEU A 137 22.94 -34.92 15.54
CA LEU A 137 21.63 -34.40 15.11
C LEU A 137 21.33 -32.99 15.62
N ASP A 138 21.64 -32.71 16.90
CA ASP A 138 21.29 -31.42 17.51
C ASP A 138 22.18 -30.30 16.97
N ILE A 139 23.46 -30.59 16.73
CA ILE A 139 24.36 -29.64 16.06
C ILE A 139 23.85 -29.36 14.65
N HIS A 140 23.59 -30.40 13.85
CA HIS A 140 23.11 -30.22 12.47
C HIS A 140 21.78 -29.44 12.40
N LYS A 141 20.80 -29.76 13.25
CA LYS A 141 19.53 -29.01 13.34
C LYS A 141 19.74 -27.55 13.71
N SER A 142 20.79 -27.24 14.48
CA SER A 142 21.11 -25.89 14.90
C SER A 142 21.80 -25.06 13.80
N GLU A 143 22.35 -25.70 12.78
CA GLU A 143 23.06 -25.05 11.67
C GLU A 143 22.13 -24.11 10.88
N THR A 144 22.68 -22.96 10.50
CA THR A 144 21.94 -21.93 9.75
C THR A 144 21.52 -22.44 8.37
N SER A 145 22.37 -23.22 7.69
CA SER A 145 22.07 -23.84 6.39
C SER A 145 20.85 -24.76 6.48
N HIS A 146 20.81 -25.64 7.48
CA HIS A 146 19.69 -26.54 7.72
C HIS A 146 18.39 -25.79 7.98
N LYS A 147 18.40 -24.80 8.88
CA LYS A 147 17.22 -23.97 9.19
C LYS A 147 16.69 -23.26 7.95
N LEU A 148 17.58 -22.73 7.10
CA LEU A 148 17.19 -22.07 5.86
C LEU A 148 16.57 -23.07 4.87
N ASN A 149 17.21 -24.22 4.65
CA ASN A 149 16.69 -25.26 3.76
C ASN A 149 15.34 -25.79 4.26
N LEU A 150 15.17 -25.96 5.57
CA LEU A 150 13.91 -26.37 6.19
C LEU A 150 12.78 -25.37 5.96
N VAL A 151 13.05 -24.07 6.06
CA VAL A 151 12.05 -23.01 5.82
C VAL A 151 11.77 -22.84 4.34
N GLN A 152 12.78 -22.96 3.47
CA GLN A 152 12.64 -22.78 2.03
C GLN A 152 12.03 -23.99 1.32
N CYS A 153 12.17 -25.19 1.89
CA CYS A 153 11.62 -26.40 1.30
C CYS A 153 10.09 -26.38 1.38
N LYS A 154 9.45 -26.30 0.21
CA LYS A 154 8.00 -26.22 0.09
C LYS A 154 7.37 -27.55 0.54
N THR A 155 6.51 -27.46 1.55
CA THR A 155 5.65 -28.57 1.97
C THR A 155 4.38 -28.57 1.11
N GLU A 156 4.08 -29.69 0.49
CA GLU A 156 2.90 -29.91 -0.35
C GLU A 156 1.87 -30.78 0.39
N PHE A 157 0.59 -30.50 0.11
CA PHE A 157 -0.54 -31.17 0.71
C PHE A 157 -1.39 -31.79 -0.40
N GLY A 158 -1.64 -33.09 -0.29
CA GLY A 158 -2.51 -33.82 -1.20
C GLY A 158 -3.90 -34.04 -0.60
N THR A 159 -4.74 -34.71 -1.37
CA THR A 159 -6.02 -35.22 -0.87
C THR A 159 -5.79 -36.27 0.22
N TRP A 160 -6.80 -36.53 1.06
CA TRP A 160 -6.77 -37.58 2.10
C TRP A 160 -5.67 -37.43 3.17
N GLY A 161 -5.26 -36.19 3.46
CA GLY A 161 -4.27 -35.93 4.53
C GLY A 161 -2.83 -36.24 4.13
N ILE A 162 -2.57 -36.44 2.84
CA ILE A 162 -1.21 -36.62 2.32
C ILE A 162 -0.41 -35.34 2.53
N ILE A 163 0.80 -35.47 3.08
CA ILE A 163 1.73 -34.37 3.28
C ILE A 163 3.17 -34.81 2.94
N TYR A 164 3.84 -34.06 2.09
CA TYR A 164 5.18 -34.38 1.61
C TYR A 164 5.98 -33.13 1.26
N ARG A 165 7.27 -33.29 0.98
CA ARG A 165 8.14 -32.26 0.41
C ARG A 165 8.76 -32.76 -0.87
N LYS A 166 8.91 -31.87 -1.86
CA LYS A 166 9.77 -32.16 -3.03
C LYS A 166 11.21 -31.92 -2.62
N ILE A 167 12.04 -32.95 -2.78
CA ILE A 167 13.48 -32.86 -2.48
C ILE A 167 14.23 -32.44 -3.75
N ASP A 168 13.88 -33.07 -4.87
CA ASP A 168 14.35 -32.75 -6.21
C ASP A 168 13.24 -33.04 -7.24
N ASP A 169 13.55 -32.96 -8.53
CA ASP A 169 12.59 -33.18 -9.62
C ASP A 169 12.06 -34.62 -9.71
N ASN A 170 12.79 -35.58 -9.14
CA ASN A 170 12.55 -37.01 -9.25
C ASN A 170 12.16 -37.67 -7.92
N SER A 171 12.27 -36.97 -6.80
CA SER A 171 12.04 -37.53 -5.46
C SER A 171 11.22 -36.62 -4.53
N ILE A 172 10.39 -37.27 -3.72
CA ILE A 172 9.64 -36.62 -2.64
C ILE A 172 9.95 -37.27 -1.30
N HIS A 173 9.85 -36.50 -0.23
CA HIS A 173 9.91 -36.97 1.14
C HIS A 173 8.49 -37.02 1.73
N CYS A 174 7.99 -38.22 1.95
CA CYS A 174 6.72 -38.47 2.63
C CYS A 174 6.91 -38.26 4.13
N LEU A 175 6.35 -37.16 4.66
CA LEU A 175 6.54 -36.75 6.06
C LEU A 175 5.90 -37.73 7.07
N PRO A 176 4.71 -38.31 6.83
CA PRO A 176 4.13 -39.28 7.75
C PRO A 176 4.95 -40.57 7.86
N CYS A 177 5.49 -41.05 6.74
CA CYS A 177 6.27 -42.28 6.70
C CYS A 177 7.76 -42.07 7.01
N ASN A 178 8.23 -40.82 6.97
CA ASN A 178 9.64 -40.46 6.93
C ASN A 178 10.44 -41.22 5.85
N LYS A 179 9.93 -41.28 4.61
CA LYS A 179 10.55 -42.03 3.50
C LYS A 179 10.76 -41.15 2.27
N ILE A 180 11.88 -41.33 1.56
CA ILE A 180 12.06 -40.77 0.21
C ILE A 180 11.43 -41.73 -0.80
N LEU A 181 10.68 -41.18 -1.74
CA LEU A 181 10.00 -41.91 -2.80
C LEU A 181 10.38 -41.29 -4.14
N THR A 182 10.64 -42.12 -5.14
CA THR A 182 10.76 -41.65 -6.52
C THR A 182 9.38 -41.28 -7.07
N MET A 183 9.31 -40.36 -8.03
CA MET A 183 8.04 -39.92 -8.64
C MET A 183 7.18 -41.09 -9.16
N THR A 184 7.81 -42.17 -9.64
CA THR A 184 7.16 -43.39 -10.11
C THR A 184 6.45 -44.19 -9.02
N LEU A 185 6.86 -44.07 -7.76
CA LEU A 185 6.33 -44.82 -6.62
C LEU A 185 5.32 -44.03 -5.80
N ILE A 186 5.08 -42.75 -6.11
CA ILE A 186 4.17 -41.88 -5.36
C ILE A 186 2.75 -42.46 -5.35
N ALA A 187 2.23 -42.80 -6.52
CA ALA A 187 0.86 -43.29 -6.66
C ALA A 187 0.65 -44.64 -5.97
N SER A 188 1.63 -45.55 -6.06
CA SER A 188 1.53 -46.85 -5.37
C SER A 188 1.67 -46.69 -3.86
N HIS A 189 2.59 -45.84 -3.38
CA HIS A 189 2.81 -45.58 -1.96
C HIS A 189 1.58 -44.99 -1.26
N PHE A 190 1.01 -43.91 -1.80
CA PHE A 190 -0.16 -43.27 -1.16
C PHE A 190 -1.43 -44.13 -1.21
N ASN A 191 -1.45 -45.14 -2.07
CA ASN A 191 -2.55 -46.08 -2.15
C ASN A 191 -2.42 -47.30 -1.24
N THR A 192 -1.27 -47.52 -0.60
CA THR A 192 -1.12 -48.69 0.27
C THR A 192 -2.00 -48.58 1.52
N PRO A 193 -2.54 -49.70 2.03
CA PRO A 193 -3.35 -49.71 3.24
C PRO A 193 -2.62 -49.11 4.45
N GLU A 194 -1.31 -49.32 4.56
CA GLU A 194 -0.51 -48.86 5.69
C GLU A 194 -0.41 -47.32 5.70
N HIS A 195 -0.17 -46.71 4.54
CA HIS A 195 -0.12 -45.25 4.43
C HIS A 195 -1.50 -44.64 4.72
N LYS A 196 -2.57 -45.20 4.14
CA LYS A 196 -3.95 -44.76 4.38
C LYS A 196 -4.34 -44.88 5.84
N GLN A 197 -3.98 -45.98 6.50
CA GLN A 197 -4.24 -46.19 7.92
C GLN A 197 -3.50 -45.17 8.78
N MET A 198 -2.24 -44.87 8.47
CA MET A 198 -1.46 -43.89 9.23
C MET A 198 -1.99 -42.45 9.05
N CYS A 199 -2.43 -42.08 7.85
CA CYS A 199 -3.02 -40.76 7.60
C CYS A 199 -4.47 -40.63 8.11
N SER A 200 -5.21 -41.75 8.21
CA SER A 200 -6.61 -41.75 8.64
C SER A 200 -6.79 -42.05 10.14
N SER A 201 -5.80 -42.65 10.80
CA SER A 201 -5.89 -42.94 12.22
C SER A 201 -5.81 -41.65 13.01
N ALA A 202 -6.90 -41.31 13.71
CA ALA A 202 -6.79 -40.40 14.83
C ALA A 202 -5.84 -41.05 15.84
N PRO A 203 -4.76 -40.40 16.25
CA PRO A 203 -3.93 -40.94 17.32
C PRO A 203 -4.85 -41.08 18.53
N ALA A 204 -4.74 -42.21 19.24
CA ALA A 204 -5.22 -42.27 20.62
C ALA A 204 -4.71 -40.99 21.30
N ALA A 205 -5.63 -40.22 21.89
CA ALA A 205 -5.31 -38.91 22.45
C ALA A 205 -3.96 -38.98 23.18
N PRO A 206 -3.00 -38.09 22.87
CA PRO A 206 -1.68 -38.16 23.49
C PRO A 206 -1.89 -38.25 25.00
N PRO A 207 -1.17 -39.15 25.70
CA PRO A 207 -1.32 -39.28 27.14
C PRO A 207 -1.24 -37.88 27.75
N ALA A 208 -2.29 -37.49 28.48
CA ALA A 208 -2.44 -36.15 28.98
C ALA A 208 -1.10 -35.67 29.57
N LEU A 209 -0.56 -34.58 29.03
CA LEU A 209 0.68 -33.99 29.53
C LEU A 209 0.55 -33.88 31.06
N PRO A 210 1.55 -34.33 31.83
CA PRO A 210 1.49 -34.26 33.29
C PRO A 210 1.14 -32.83 33.69
N SER A 211 0.00 -32.69 34.36
CA SER A 211 -0.48 -31.40 34.84
C SER A 211 0.64 -30.76 35.66
N LEU A 212 1.14 -29.61 35.20
CA LEU A 212 2.07 -28.79 35.98
C LEU A 212 1.51 -28.64 37.41
N PRO A 213 2.35 -28.77 38.45
CA PRO A 213 1.90 -28.70 39.84
C PRO A 213 1.15 -27.38 40.04
N ALA A 214 -0.08 -27.49 40.54
CA ALA A 214 -0.96 -26.36 40.78
C ALA A 214 -0.22 -25.29 41.57
N LYS A 215 -0.01 -24.11 40.96
CA LYS A 215 0.41 -22.92 41.69
C LYS A 215 -0.62 -22.68 42.79
N VAL A 216 -0.11 -22.67 44.03
CA VAL A 216 -0.82 -22.37 45.27
C VAL A 216 -1.72 -21.15 45.05
N ALA A 217 -3.02 -21.35 45.25
CA ALA A 217 -4.03 -20.31 45.13
C ALA A 217 -3.81 -19.23 46.19
N PRO A 218 -3.85 -17.92 45.84
CA PRO A 218 -3.94 -16.87 46.84
C PRO A 218 -5.34 -16.91 47.50
N ALA A 219 -5.34 -16.72 48.81
CA ALA A 219 -6.51 -16.79 49.68
C ALA A 219 -7.69 -15.94 49.17
N ALA A 220 -8.86 -16.56 49.13
CA ALA A 220 -10.12 -15.92 48.76
C ALA A 220 -10.59 -14.94 49.84
N LEU A 221 -10.95 -13.72 49.44
CA LEU A 221 -11.79 -12.81 50.22
C LEU A 221 -13.27 -13.23 50.08
N PRO A 222 -14.08 -13.06 51.14
CA PRO A 222 -15.47 -13.52 51.15
C PRO A 222 -16.38 -12.65 50.26
N ALA A 223 -17.23 -13.32 49.48
CA ALA A 223 -18.25 -12.71 48.64
C ALA A 223 -19.45 -12.20 49.48
N PRO A 224 -20.09 -11.08 49.09
CA PRO A 224 -21.30 -10.60 49.73
C PRO A 224 -22.54 -11.39 49.27
N THR A 225 -23.32 -11.84 50.24
CA THR A 225 -24.62 -12.49 50.08
C THR A 225 -25.69 -11.49 49.63
N GLY A 226 -26.27 -11.69 48.44
CA GLY A 226 -27.49 -11.04 47.98
C GLY A 226 -28.55 -12.07 47.60
N PRO A 227 -29.85 -11.80 47.82
CA PRO A 227 -30.93 -12.79 47.67
C PRO A 227 -31.34 -13.03 46.20
N PRO A 228 -31.95 -14.19 45.89
CA PRO A 228 -32.21 -14.61 44.52
C PRO A 228 -33.44 -13.90 43.93
N VAL A 229 -33.29 -13.38 42.72
CA VAL A 229 -34.41 -12.86 41.91
C VAL A 229 -34.96 -14.00 41.04
N ALA A 230 -36.29 -14.17 41.11
CA ALA A 230 -37.05 -15.22 40.47
C ALA A 230 -36.94 -15.21 38.93
N ALA A 231 -36.72 -16.39 38.35
CA ALA A 231 -36.70 -16.61 36.92
C ALA A 231 -38.13 -16.66 36.35
N VAL A 232 -38.42 -15.79 35.39
CA VAL A 232 -39.64 -15.81 34.57
C VAL A 232 -39.40 -16.70 33.36
N VAL A 233 -40.22 -17.74 33.24
CA VAL A 233 -40.29 -18.68 32.10
C VAL A 233 -41.11 -18.07 30.97
N PRO A 234 -40.62 -17.98 29.73
CA PRO A 234 -41.47 -17.75 28.56
C PRO A 234 -41.80 -19.06 27.85
N THR A 235 -43.10 -19.34 27.79
CA THR A 235 -43.73 -20.45 27.07
C THR A 235 -43.73 -20.24 25.55
N GLY A 236 -43.32 -21.29 24.84
CA GLY A 236 -43.89 -21.84 23.60
C GLY A 236 -44.39 -20.93 22.48
N ARG A 237 -43.74 -21.02 21.30
CA ARG A 237 -44.38 -20.80 19.99
C ARG A 237 -44.16 -22.00 19.07
N THR A 238 -45.28 -22.49 18.54
CA THR A 238 -45.43 -23.57 17.55
C THR A 238 -44.94 -23.15 16.15
N PRO A 239 -44.42 -24.08 15.33
CA PRO A 239 -44.07 -23.80 13.94
C PRO A 239 -45.29 -23.95 13.01
N GLY A 240 -45.54 -22.92 12.20
CA GLY A 240 -46.52 -22.94 11.11
C GLY A 240 -45.99 -23.61 9.83
N PRO A 241 -46.88 -24.05 8.92
CA PRO A 241 -46.53 -24.95 7.82
C PRO A 241 -45.92 -24.25 6.60
N ALA A 242 -45.13 -25.03 5.86
CA ALA A 242 -44.38 -24.67 4.67
C ALA A 242 -45.26 -24.31 3.46
N PRO A 243 -44.84 -23.36 2.59
CA PRO A 243 -45.44 -23.19 1.27
C PRO A 243 -44.74 -24.01 0.19
N ALA A 244 -45.56 -24.53 -0.73
CA ALA A 244 -45.23 -25.38 -1.87
C ALA A 244 -44.40 -24.65 -2.97
N PRO A 245 -43.70 -25.41 -3.85
CA PRO A 245 -42.82 -24.83 -4.87
C PRO A 245 -43.57 -24.40 -6.14
N VAL A 246 -43.27 -23.18 -6.60
CA VAL A 246 -43.75 -22.61 -7.86
C VAL A 246 -42.78 -22.95 -8.99
N ASN A 247 -43.28 -23.68 -9.98
CA ASN A 247 -42.62 -23.98 -11.25
C ASN A 247 -42.45 -22.70 -12.10
N LYS A 248 -41.25 -22.50 -12.68
CA LYS A 248 -41.06 -21.63 -13.85
C LYS A 248 -40.12 -22.28 -14.89
N PRO A 249 -40.31 -21.97 -16.20
CA PRO A 249 -39.79 -22.77 -17.29
C PRO A 249 -38.41 -22.32 -17.78
N ARG A 250 -37.70 -23.29 -18.34
CA ARG A 250 -36.35 -23.25 -18.92
C ARG A 250 -36.40 -22.78 -20.38
N PRO A 251 -35.51 -21.90 -20.85
CA PRO A 251 -35.20 -21.79 -22.28
C PRO A 251 -33.93 -22.57 -22.63
N LYS A 252 -34.04 -23.31 -23.73
CA LYS A 252 -32.95 -23.96 -24.48
C LYS A 252 -32.31 -22.92 -25.41
N ASN A 253 -31.00 -22.99 -25.62
CA ASN A 253 -30.27 -22.59 -26.85
C ASN A 253 -28.85 -23.20 -26.72
N GLN A 254 -28.57 -24.33 -27.34
CA GLN A 254 -28.10 -24.53 -28.73
C GLN A 254 -26.71 -23.93 -29.00
N LEU A 255 -25.74 -24.85 -28.98
CA LEU A 255 -24.40 -24.77 -29.57
C LEU A 255 -24.50 -24.49 -31.08
N ALA A 256 -23.58 -23.69 -31.59
CA ALA A 256 -23.15 -23.77 -32.97
C ALA A 256 -21.62 -23.70 -33.03
N ASP A 257 -21.05 -24.75 -33.62
CA ASP A 257 -19.69 -24.85 -34.10
C ASP A 257 -19.36 -23.74 -35.10
N ASN A 258 -18.10 -23.32 -35.16
CA ASN A 258 -17.49 -22.96 -36.45
C ASN A 258 -15.97 -23.17 -36.44
N LYS A 259 -15.56 -24.13 -37.27
CA LYS A 259 -14.23 -24.26 -37.86
C LYS A 259 -14.00 -23.11 -38.83
N HIS A 260 -12.78 -22.57 -38.91
CA HIS A 260 -12.21 -22.30 -40.23
C HIS A 260 -10.67 -22.32 -40.24
N GLU A 261 -10.20 -22.97 -41.31
CA GLU A 261 -8.85 -23.18 -41.82
C GLU A 261 -8.15 -21.91 -42.36
N LYS A 262 -6.80 -21.99 -42.31
CA LYS A 262 -5.80 -21.74 -43.36
C LYS A 262 -5.25 -20.33 -43.66
N SER A 263 -3.97 -20.44 -44.07
CA SER A 263 -3.13 -19.57 -44.91
C SER A 263 -2.34 -18.50 -44.14
N LYS A 264 -1.08 -18.16 -44.47
CA LYS A 264 -0.23 -18.47 -45.63
C LYS A 264 1.23 -18.13 -45.29
N ALA A 265 2.15 -18.77 -46.00
CA ALA A 265 3.59 -18.54 -45.96
C ALA A 265 4.06 -17.34 -46.82
N MET A 266 5.36 -17.04 -46.70
CA MET A 266 6.28 -16.29 -47.57
C MET A 266 6.54 -14.80 -47.25
N LEU A 267 7.78 -14.46 -46.89
CA LEU A 267 8.81 -13.75 -47.71
C LEU A 267 10.04 -13.47 -46.82
N THR A 268 11.18 -14.13 -47.04
CA THR A 268 12.43 -13.65 -47.70
C THR A 268 13.17 -12.49 -47.03
N ASP A 269 14.29 -12.84 -46.39
CA ASP A 269 15.67 -12.46 -46.74
C ASP A 269 15.94 -11.02 -47.24
N ALA A 270 16.76 -10.25 -46.50
CA ALA A 270 18.06 -9.73 -46.97
C ALA A 270 18.59 -8.52 -46.16
N LEU A 271 19.93 -8.45 -46.06
CA LEU A 271 20.81 -7.29 -45.75
C LEU A 271 21.01 -6.98 -44.24
N ARG A 272 22.22 -6.75 -43.71
CA ARG A 272 23.50 -6.37 -44.32
C ARG A 272 24.65 -6.57 -43.32
N LYS A 273 25.69 -7.32 -43.72
CA LYS A 273 27.02 -7.29 -43.10
C LYS A 273 27.64 -5.90 -43.27
N ARG A 274 28.33 -5.37 -42.26
CA ARG A 274 29.29 -4.27 -42.41
C ARG A 274 30.67 -4.64 -41.84
N PRO A 275 31.76 -4.13 -42.46
CA PRO A 275 33.09 -4.67 -42.28
C PRO A 275 33.92 -3.92 -41.24
N LEU A 276 34.83 -4.65 -40.62
CA LEU A 276 35.93 -4.14 -39.79
C LEU A 276 36.93 -3.35 -40.64
N ARG A 277 37.42 -2.22 -40.11
CA ARG A 277 38.64 -1.56 -40.61
C ARG A 277 39.77 -1.66 -39.56
N PRO A 278 41.04 -1.76 -40.00
CA PRO A 278 42.20 -1.91 -39.14
C PRO A 278 42.86 -0.57 -38.83
N ILE A 279 43.49 -0.46 -37.66
CA ILE A 279 44.51 0.56 -37.34
C ILE A 279 45.67 -0.14 -36.63
N THR A 280 46.88 0.21 -37.08
CA THR A 280 48.23 -0.28 -36.74
C THR A 280 48.79 0.42 -35.47
N PRO A 281 50.09 0.34 -35.10
CA PRO A 281 50.57 -0.49 -34.00
C PRO A 281 51.20 0.29 -32.81
N ALA A 282 51.19 -0.41 -31.67
CA ALA A 282 52.16 -0.45 -30.57
C ALA A 282 52.96 0.81 -30.18
N VAL A 283 52.63 1.35 -28.99
CA VAL A 283 53.61 1.94 -28.07
C VAL A 283 53.58 1.14 -26.77
N ASP A 284 54.76 0.66 -26.40
CA ASP A 284 55.11 -0.19 -25.28
C ASP A 284 55.10 0.59 -23.96
N THR A 285 54.27 0.18 -23.01
CA THR A 285 54.53 0.34 -21.56
C THR A 285 53.84 -0.82 -20.82
N GLN A 286 54.58 -1.91 -20.66
CA GLN A 286 54.18 -3.01 -19.79
C GLN A 286 54.00 -2.55 -18.33
N ARG A 287 52.76 -2.58 -17.84
CA ARG A 287 52.45 -2.95 -16.46
C ARG A 287 51.37 -4.03 -16.50
N PRO A 288 51.59 -5.23 -15.93
CA PRO A 288 50.58 -6.28 -15.95
C PRO A 288 49.44 -5.87 -15.02
N LEU A 289 48.28 -5.58 -15.58
CA LEU A 289 47.02 -5.55 -14.84
C LEU A 289 46.70 -7.00 -14.43
N ILE A 290 47.08 -7.37 -13.22
CA ILE A 290 46.63 -8.61 -12.57
C ILE A 290 45.16 -8.39 -12.21
N GLY A 291 44.28 -8.69 -13.16
CA GLY A 291 42.84 -8.68 -12.98
C GLY A 291 42.22 -9.49 -14.11
N ARG A 292 41.56 -10.61 -13.75
CA ARG A 292 40.75 -11.36 -14.71
C ARG A 292 39.67 -10.41 -15.24
N VAL A 293 39.70 -10.13 -16.54
CA VAL A 293 38.64 -9.37 -17.20
C VAL A 293 37.35 -10.15 -17.00
N VAL A 294 36.37 -9.51 -16.36
CA VAL A 294 35.07 -10.10 -16.07
C VAL A 294 34.39 -10.44 -17.39
N SER A 295 34.25 -11.74 -17.69
CA SER A 295 33.75 -12.22 -18.99
C SER A 295 32.26 -12.54 -18.99
N ASN A 296 31.58 -12.38 -17.84
CA ASN A 296 30.17 -12.72 -17.65
C ASN A 296 29.35 -11.45 -17.34
N GLU A 297 28.27 -11.24 -18.08
CA GLU A 297 27.34 -10.10 -17.95
C GLU A 297 26.83 -9.92 -16.51
N TYR A 298 26.53 -11.01 -15.79
CA TYR A 298 26.11 -10.94 -14.39
C TYR A 298 27.21 -10.46 -13.46
N GLU A 299 28.45 -10.85 -13.70
CA GLU A 299 29.57 -10.42 -12.86
C GLU A 299 29.88 -8.95 -13.09
N TYR A 300 29.69 -8.46 -14.33
CA TYR A 300 29.74 -7.04 -14.64
C TYR A 300 28.66 -6.27 -13.89
N LEU A 301 27.40 -6.74 -13.90
CA LEU A 301 26.31 -6.11 -13.15
C LEU A 301 26.59 -6.08 -11.64
N ILE A 302 27.10 -7.15 -11.04
CA ILE A 302 27.48 -7.16 -9.62
C ILE A 302 28.56 -6.10 -9.36
N CYS A 303 29.60 -6.03 -10.19
CA CYS A 303 30.65 -5.03 -10.07
C CYS A 303 30.11 -3.61 -10.24
N HIS A 304 29.21 -3.39 -11.20
CA HIS A 304 28.54 -2.11 -11.46
C HIS A 304 27.70 -1.64 -10.27
N PHE A 305 26.87 -2.52 -9.69
CA PHE A 305 26.07 -2.21 -8.49
C PHE A 305 26.96 -1.89 -7.28
N LEU A 306 28.11 -2.57 -7.16
CA LEU A 306 29.11 -2.32 -6.11
C LEU A 306 30.05 -1.15 -6.45
N LYS A 307 29.83 -0.45 -7.57
CA LYS A 307 30.66 0.67 -8.07
C LYS A 307 32.15 0.32 -8.17
N ALA A 308 32.43 -0.88 -8.66
CA ALA A 308 33.76 -1.42 -8.80
C ALA A 308 34.04 -1.90 -10.22
N SER A 309 35.31 -1.84 -10.63
CA SER A 309 35.77 -2.38 -11.92
C SER A 309 36.15 -3.85 -11.86
N SER A 310 36.32 -4.41 -10.66
CA SER A 310 36.64 -5.81 -10.41
C SER A 310 36.23 -6.20 -8.99
N PHE A 311 36.04 -7.50 -8.73
CA PHE A 311 35.81 -8.02 -7.38
C PHE A 311 37.00 -7.84 -6.45
N ILE A 312 38.20 -7.57 -6.98
CA ILE A 312 39.42 -7.38 -6.21
C ILE A 312 39.90 -5.93 -6.39
N VAL A 313 40.00 -5.20 -5.29
CA VAL A 313 40.47 -3.80 -5.27
C VAL A 313 41.78 -3.74 -4.51
N ARG A 314 42.78 -3.06 -5.10
CA ARG A 314 44.06 -2.85 -4.44
C ARG A 314 43.89 -1.85 -3.28
N VAL A 315 44.27 -2.27 -2.08
CA VAL A 315 44.26 -1.40 -0.89
C VAL A 315 45.64 -0.78 -0.69
N ASN A 316 46.71 -1.55 -0.87
CA ASN A 316 48.10 -1.07 -0.84
C ASN A 316 49.02 -1.97 -1.70
N PHE A 317 50.34 -1.75 -1.63
CA PHE A 317 51.30 -2.46 -2.48
C PHE A 317 51.33 -3.98 -2.31
N SER A 318 51.00 -4.51 -1.12
CA SER A 318 51.06 -5.94 -0.80
C SER A 318 49.71 -6.57 -0.48
N LYS A 319 48.64 -5.78 -0.39
CA LYS A 319 47.29 -6.25 -0.04
C LYS A 319 46.24 -5.76 -1.02
N MET A 320 45.37 -6.68 -1.39
CA MET A 320 44.12 -6.45 -2.08
C MET A 320 42.95 -6.77 -1.15
N ARG A 321 41.76 -6.26 -1.46
CA ARG A 321 40.52 -6.59 -0.77
C ARG A 321 39.52 -7.12 -1.79
N CYS A 322 38.91 -8.26 -1.50
CA CYS A 322 37.77 -8.70 -2.27
C CYS A 322 36.53 -7.95 -1.81
N ILE A 323 35.77 -7.36 -2.73
CA ILE A 323 34.56 -6.60 -2.40
C ILE A 323 33.39 -7.55 -2.03
N LEU A 324 33.36 -8.76 -2.57
CA LEU A 324 32.27 -9.72 -2.29
C LEU A 324 32.33 -10.30 -0.88
N CYS A 325 33.53 -10.60 -0.37
CA CYS A 325 33.72 -11.23 0.94
C CYS A 325 34.43 -10.34 1.97
N GLU A 326 34.79 -9.11 1.56
CA GLU A 326 35.57 -8.14 2.33
C GLU A 326 36.94 -8.61 2.82
N ARG A 327 37.39 -9.80 2.42
CA ARG A 327 38.65 -10.40 2.87
C ARG A 327 39.84 -9.63 2.30
N SER A 328 40.81 -9.33 3.16
CA SER A 328 42.13 -8.86 2.76
C SER A 328 42.97 -10.04 2.28
N ILE A 329 43.49 -9.94 1.06
CA ILE A 329 44.19 -11.01 0.32
C ILE A 329 45.56 -10.46 -0.08
N ARG A 330 46.61 -11.29 -0.05
CA ARG A 330 47.91 -10.88 -0.57
C ARG A 330 47.85 -10.81 -2.09
N VAL A 331 48.69 -9.97 -2.70
CA VAL A 331 48.66 -9.77 -4.17
C VAL A 331 48.87 -11.10 -4.91
N GLU A 332 49.75 -11.95 -4.41
CA GLU A 332 50.06 -13.28 -4.93
C GLU A 332 48.91 -14.30 -4.78
N ASP A 333 47.99 -14.09 -3.82
CA ASP A 333 46.87 -15.00 -3.54
C ASP A 333 45.56 -14.56 -4.21
N ALA A 334 45.57 -13.47 -4.98
CA ALA A 334 44.35 -12.90 -5.55
C ALA A 334 43.66 -13.87 -6.52
N SER A 335 44.43 -14.58 -7.36
CA SER A 335 43.89 -15.57 -8.30
C SER A 335 43.32 -16.79 -7.60
N SER A 336 44.04 -17.34 -6.62
CA SER A 336 43.57 -18.51 -5.85
C SER A 336 42.33 -18.18 -5.03
N HIS A 337 42.20 -16.95 -4.52
CA HIS A 337 40.99 -16.49 -3.85
C HIS A 337 39.77 -16.44 -4.77
N LEU A 338 39.93 -16.00 -6.03
CA LEU A 338 38.81 -15.96 -6.99
C LEU A 338 38.30 -17.36 -7.38
N GLU A 339 39.15 -18.37 -7.25
CA GLU A 339 38.84 -19.79 -7.50
C GLU A 339 38.39 -20.52 -6.22
N ASP A 340 38.48 -19.87 -5.05
CA ASP A 340 38.08 -20.44 -3.77
C ASP A 340 36.56 -20.70 -3.73
N LEU A 341 36.17 -21.83 -3.14
CA LEU A 341 34.78 -22.25 -2.96
C LEU A 341 33.96 -21.18 -2.25
N HIS A 342 34.58 -20.47 -1.30
CA HIS A 342 33.96 -19.36 -0.57
C HIS A 342 33.58 -18.20 -1.51
N HIS A 343 34.47 -17.80 -2.41
CA HIS A 343 34.21 -16.72 -3.37
C HIS A 343 33.09 -17.10 -4.35
N HIS A 344 33.14 -18.32 -4.89
CA HIS A 344 32.11 -18.85 -5.78
C HIS A 344 30.73 -18.95 -5.09
N TYR A 345 30.69 -19.35 -3.82
CA TYR A 345 29.45 -19.40 -3.04
C TYR A 345 28.82 -18.02 -2.85
N LEU A 346 29.61 -17.02 -2.44
CA LEU A 346 29.12 -15.64 -2.30
C LEU A 346 28.69 -15.06 -3.64
N LEU A 347 29.44 -15.32 -4.70
CA LEU A 347 29.07 -14.91 -6.05
C LEU A 347 27.72 -15.52 -6.47
N LYS A 348 27.47 -16.80 -6.16
CA LYS A 348 26.18 -17.47 -6.39
C LYS A 348 25.03 -16.80 -5.61
N ILE A 349 25.26 -16.40 -4.36
CA ILE A 349 24.26 -15.65 -3.57
C ILE A 349 23.95 -14.30 -4.21
N HIS A 350 24.96 -13.53 -4.62
CA HIS A 350 24.76 -12.23 -5.26
C HIS A 350 24.05 -12.36 -6.62
N LYS A 351 24.37 -13.39 -7.43
CA LYS A 351 23.64 -13.69 -8.66
C LYS A 351 22.16 -13.97 -8.40
N LYS A 352 21.84 -14.77 -7.37
CA LYS A 352 20.44 -15.01 -6.96
C LYS A 352 19.74 -13.73 -6.50
N ARG A 353 20.42 -12.86 -5.74
CA ARG A 353 19.84 -11.57 -5.29
C ARG A 353 19.55 -10.63 -6.46
N LEU A 354 20.45 -10.55 -7.44
CA LEU A 354 20.22 -9.77 -8.65
C LEU A 354 19.08 -10.33 -9.49
N GLN A 355 18.95 -11.66 -9.57
CA GLN A 355 17.82 -12.27 -10.25
C GLN A 355 16.50 -11.88 -9.59
N VAL A 356 16.41 -11.96 -8.26
CA VAL A 356 15.22 -11.50 -7.51
C VAL A 356 15.00 -10.00 -7.68
N TYR A 357 16.05 -9.18 -7.69
CA TYR A 357 15.93 -7.74 -7.91
C TYR A 357 15.35 -7.44 -9.31
N ASN A 358 15.84 -8.11 -10.35
CA ASN A 358 15.31 -7.98 -11.71
C ASN A 358 13.85 -8.46 -11.80
N GLU A 359 13.49 -9.53 -11.11
CA GLU A 359 12.10 -10.02 -11.02
C GLU A 359 11.18 -9.02 -10.30
N ILE A 360 11.67 -8.36 -9.23
CA ILE A 360 10.94 -7.32 -8.51
C ILE A 360 10.83 -6.04 -9.35
N GLU A 361 11.88 -5.64 -10.05
CA GLU A 361 11.88 -4.47 -10.93
C GLU A 361 10.92 -4.68 -12.12
N GLN A 362 10.88 -5.89 -12.69
CA GLN A 362 9.88 -6.28 -13.69
C GLN A 362 8.45 -6.27 -13.11
N ALA A 363 8.25 -6.82 -11.91
CA ALA A 363 6.94 -6.79 -11.25
C ALA A 363 6.49 -5.36 -10.90
N GLY A 364 7.43 -4.49 -10.52
CA GLY A 364 7.20 -3.07 -10.24
C GLY A 364 6.76 -2.31 -11.50
N ALA A 365 7.47 -2.53 -12.61
CA ALA A 365 7.11 -1.96 -13.91
C ALA A 365 5.72 -2.43 -14.38
N GLU A 366 5.38 -3.71 -14.16
CA GLU A 366 4.03 -4.22 -14.45
C GLU A 366 2.96 -3.54 -13.59
N THR A 367 3.21 -3.33 -12.28
CA THR A 367 2.24 -2.64 -11.41
C THR A 367 2.01 -1.19 -11.80
N GLU A 368 3.05 -0.47 -12.20
CA GLU A 368 2.93 0.93 -12.62
C GLU A 368 2.15 1.06 -13.95
N ILE A 369 2.37 0.12 -14.88
CA ILE A 369 1.59 0.04 -16.12
C ILE A 369 0.12 -0.30 -15.82
N LEU A 370 -0.14 -1.23 -14.89
CA LEU A 370 -1.49 -1.60 -14.43
C LEU A 370 -2.26 -0.40 -13.85
N GLU A 371 -1.62 0.39 -12.99
CA GLU A 371 -2.22 1.60 -12.42
C GLU A 371 -2.47 2.69 -13.49
N SER A 372 -1.66 2.70 -14.55
CA SER A 372 -1.75 3.65 -15.66
C SER A 372 -2.59 3.18 -16.86
N LEU A 373 -3.16 1.95 -16.84
CA LEU A 373 -3.87 1.35 -17.98
C LEU A 373 -4.90 2.29 -18.60
N THR A 374 -5.82 2.82 -17.79
CA THR A 374 -6.88 3.71 -18.28
C THR A 374 -6.31 4.99 -18.89
N ARG A 375 -5.20 5.51 -18.37
CA ARG A 375 -4.51 6.68 -18.93
C ARG A 375 -3.92 6.35 -20.30
N PHE A 376 -3.27 5.20 -20.45
CA PHE A 376 -2.67 4.77 -21.70
C PHE A 376 -3.71 4.43 -22.78
N GLU A 377 -4.78 3.73 -22.43
CA GLU A 377 -5.91 3.44 -23.32
C GLU A 377 -6.57 4.73 -23.84
N ASN A 378 -6.77 5.72 -22.96
CA ASN A 378 -7.31 7.04 -23.34
C ASN A 378 -6.40 7.82 -24.31
N ASN A 379 -5.11 7.46 -24.39
CA ASN A 379 -4.17 8.02 -25.36
C ASN A 379 -3.93 7.08 -26.56
N ASN A 380 -4.86 6.16 -26.82
CA ASN A 380 -4.83 5.21 -27.94
C ASN A 380 -3.63 4.26 -27.90
N ILE A 381 -3.15 3.89 -26.72
CA ILE A 381 -2.15 2.83 -26.56
C ILE A 381 -2.87 1.53 -26.17
N ASP A 382 -2.71 0.49 -26.98
CA ASP A 382 -3.21 -0.86 -26.69
C ASP A 382 -2.14 -1.64 -25.91
N ILE A 383 -2.50 -2.20 -24.75
CA ILE A 383 -1.59 -2.85 -23.82
C ILE A 383 -2.03 -4.30 -23.65
N ASP A 384 -1.21 -5.24 -24.16
CA ASP A 384 -1.39 -6.67 -23.93
C ASP A 384 -0.51 -7.11 -22.76
N LEU A 385 -1.12 -7.13 -21.56
CA LEU A 385 -0.48 -7.57 -20.31
C LEU A 385 0.01 -9.02 -20.37
N ILE A 386 -0.63 -9.88 -21.18
CA ILE A 386 -0.26 -11.30 -21.28
C ILE A 386 1.03 -11.46 -22.07
N LYS A 387 1.21 -10.64 -23.12
CA LYS A 387 2.40 -10.66 -23.97
C LYS A 387 3.49 -9.69 -23.52
N GLY A 388 3.17 -8.77 -22.60
CA GLY A 388 4.08 -7.69 -22.22
C GLY A 388 4.40 -6.79 -23.41
N THR A 389 3.38 -6.41 -24.20
CA THR A 389 3.56 -5.57 -25.40
C THR A 389 2.61 -4.37 -25.38
N ALA A 390 3.11 -3.21 -25.80
CA ALA A 390 2.33 -1.99 -25.98
C ALA A 390 2.38 -1.54 -27.45
N VAL A 391 1.25 -1.15 -28.03
CA VAL A 391 1.15 -0.69 -29.43
C VAL A 391 0.36 0.61 -29.48
N CYS A 392 0.91 1.65 -30.10
CA CYS A 392 0.17 2.90 -30.31
C CYS A 392 -0.75 2.77 -31.53
N ASN A 393 -2.05 2.96 -31.35
CA ASN A 393 -3.03 2.94 -32.43
C ASN A 393 -3.01 4.21 -33.31
N VAL A 394 -2.29 5.26 -32.89
CA VAL A 394 -2.14 6.49 -33.69
C VAL A 394 -1.06 6.33 -34.77
N CYS A 395 0.09 5.74 -34.42
CA CYS A 395 1.21 5.56 -35.36
C CYS A 395 1.52 4.09 -35.71
N PHE A 396 0.81 3.13 -35.12
CA PHE A 396 0.99 1.68 -35.30
C PHE A 396 2.39 1.17 -34.95
N ARG A 397 3.13 1.87 -34.07
CA ARG A 397 4.44 1.44 -33.59
C ARG A 397 4.29 0.56 -32.34
N SER A 398 5.11 -0.49 -32.28
CA SER A 398 5.36 -1.23 -31.04
C SER A 398 6.22 -0.37 -30.13
N ILE A 399 5.80 -0.23 -28.88
CA ILE A 399 6.48 0.52 -27.83
C ILE A 399 7.03 -0.50 -26.82
N GLU A 400 8.19 -0.21 -26.23
CA GLU A 400 8.71 -1.01 -25.12
C GLU A 400 7.75 -0.97 -23.92
N PHE A 401 7.62 -2.09 -23.23
CA PHE A 401 6.65 -2.27 -22.15
C PHE A 401 7.14 -1.66 -20.83
N LEU A 402 7.34 -0.35 -20.84
CA LEU A 402 7.83 0.46 -19.72
C LEU A 402 7.00 1.74 -19.63
N SER A 403 6.49 2.06 -18.44
CA SER A 403 5.59 3.22 -18.18
C SER A 403 6.16 4.53 -18.75
N ASP A 404 7.42 4.85 -18.42
CA ASP A 404 8.10 6.06 -18.88
C ASP A 404 8.25 6.16 -20.40
N VAL A 405 8.50 5.03 -21.07
CA VAL A 405 8.67 5.00 -22.54
C VAL A 405 7.32 5.21 -23.22
N ILE A 406 6.24 4.65 -22.67
CA ILE A 406 4.87 4.87 -23.15
C ILE A 406 4.47 6.33 -22.96
N ASP A 407 4.74 6.93 -21.79
CA ASP A 407 4.46 8.35 -21.52
C ASP A 407 5.21 9.29 -22.46
N ALA A 408 6.51 9.06 -22.67
CA ALA A 408 7.31 9.84 -23.62
C ALA A 408 6.73 9.75 -25.05
N HIS A 409 6.29 8.55 -25.47
CA HIS A 409 5.66 8.36 -26.77
C HIS A 409 4.32 9.10 -26.91
N ILE A 410 3.51 9.13 -25.85
CA ILE A 410 2.25 9.90 -25.81
C ILE A 410 2.54 11.39 -25.98
N ASP A 411 3.59 11.90 -25.33
CA ASP A 411 3.98 13.31 -25.42
C ASP A 411 4.49 13.69 -26.82
N GLU A 412 5.20 12.79 -27.52
CA GLU A 412 5.54 12.99 -28.94
C GLU A 412 4.29 13.24 -29.80
N HIS A 413 3.21 12.46 -29.55
CA HIS A 413 1.95 12.63 -30.26
C HIS A 413 1.26 13.97 -29.95
N LYS A 414 1.31 14.44 -28.70
CA LYS A 414 0.77 15.75 -28.32
C LYS A 414 1.49 16.88 -29.06
N VAL A 415 2.82 16.81 -29.15
CA VAL A 415 3.63 17.82 -29.87
C VAL A 415 3.27 17.85 -31.35
N ILE A 416 3.13 16.68 -31.98
CA ILE A 416 2.74 16.57 -33.39
C ILE A 416 1.33 17.13 -33.62
N SER A 417 0.38 16.81 -32.75
CA SER A 417 -1.01 17.32 -32.84
C SER A 417 -1.06 18.85 -32.73
N ILE A 418 -0.33 19.44 -31.78
CA ILE A 418 -0.25 20.90 -31.62
C ILE A 418 0.37 21.54 -32.87
N ALA A 419 1.43 20.95 -33.42
CA ALA A 419 2.05 21.46 -34.65
C ALA A 419 1.09 21.44 -35.84
N GLN A 420 0.28 20.37 -35.98
CA GLN A 420 -0.76 20.26 -37.01
C GLN A 420 -1.88 21.30 -36.83
N GLU A 421 -2.33 21.54 -35.59
CA GLU A 421 -3.33 22.58 -35.31
C GLU A 421 -2.82 23.99 -35.63
N ILE A 422 -1.55 24.28 -35.31
CA ILE A 422 -0.91 25.55 -35.65
C ILE A 422 -0.83 25.72 -37.18
N ALA A 423 -0.46 24.67 -37.91
CA ALA A 423 -0.42 24.70 -39.37
C ALA A 423 -1.81 24.97 -39.97
N ALA A 424 -2.84 24.23 -39.52
CA ALA A 424 -4.22 24.43 -39.95
C ALA A 424 -4.75 25.83 -39.61
N ARG A 425 -4.36 26.41 -38.46
CA ARG A 425 -4.71 27.78 -38.11
C ARG A 425 -4.05 28.80 -39.05
N LYS A 426 -2.76 28.62 -39.36
CA LYS A 426 -2.06 29.48 -40.33
C LYS A 426 -2.69 29.44 -41.72
N GLU A 427 -3.15 28.27 -42.16
CA GLU A 427 -3.89 28.14 -43.43
C GLU A 427 -5.23 28.89 -43.40
N ARG A 428 -6.00 28.78 -42.30
CA ARG A 428 -7.24 29.55 -42.13
C ARG A 428 -7.00 31.05 -42.10
N ASP A 429 -5.98 31.49 -41.37
CA ASP A 429 -5.62 32.91 -41.27
C ASP A 429 -5.15 33.45 -42.64
N ALA A 430 -4.41 32.65 -43.42
CA ALA A 430 -4.01 33.00 -44.78
C ALA A 430 -5.21 33.09 -45.74
N PHE A 431 -6.17 32.16 -45.63
CA PHE A 431 -7.41 32.18 -46.41
C PHE A 431 -8.27 33.40 -46.07
N GLU A 432 -8.42 33.74 -44.79
CA GLU A 432 -9.16 34.92 -44.35
C GLU A 432 -8.47 36.23 -44.81
N ALA A 433 -7.14 36.28 -44.78
CA ALA A 433 -6.37 37.41 -45.29
C ALA A 433 -6.56 37.60 -46.81
N ALA A 434 -6.53 36.51 -47.58
CA ALA A 434 -6.80 36.55 -49.03
C ALA A 434 -8.22 37.03 -49.33
N ALA A 435 -9.23 36.53 -48.61
CA ALA A 435 -10.62 36.96 -48.77
C ALA A 435 -10.83 38.45 -48.42
N LYS A 436 -10.14 38.97 -47.40
CA LYS A 436 -10.17 40.40 -47.04
C LYS A 436 -9.57 41.27 -48.14
N LEU A 437 -8.46 40.84 -48.74
CA LEU A 437 -7.82 41.56 -49.84
C LEU A 437 -8.71 41.60 -51.08
N GLU A 438 -9.35 40.48 -51.44
CA GLU A 438 -10.31 40.41 -52.54
C GLU A 438 -11.50 41.37 -52.32
N ALA A 439 -12.08 41.37 -51.10
CA ALA A 439 -13.17 42.28 -50.75
C ALA A 439 -12.75 43.76 -50.71
N GLU A 440 -11.47 44.07 -50.55
CA GLU A 440 -10.93 45.43 -50.62
C GLU A 440 -10.76 45.88 -52.07
N LEU A 441 -10.22 45.02 -52.94
CA LEU A 441 -10.14 45.25 -54.38
C LEU A 441 -11.52 45.46 -55.01
N ASP A 442 -12.52 44.67 -54.62
CA ASP A 442 -13.90 44.84 -55.09
C ASP A 442 -14.50 46.17 -54.64
N ARG A 443 -14.22 46.60 -53.40
CA ARG A 443 -14.66 47.92 -52.89
C ARG A 443 -13.99 49.05 -53.67
N GLU A 444 -12.71 48.94 -53.98
CA GLU A 444 -11.99 49.93 -54.77
C GLU A 444 -12.52 49.99 -56.21
N ALA A 445 -12.77 48.83 -56.84
CA ALA A 445 -13.38 48.75 -58.17
C ALA A 445 -14.83 49.29 -58.19
N ALA A 446 -15.60 49.07 -57.13
CA ALA A 446 -16.94 49.65 -56.97
C ALA A 446 -16.88 51.17 -56.77
N ALA A 447 -15.94 51.66 -55.97
CA ALA A 447 -15.71 53.09 -55.77
C ALA A 447 -15.27 53.78 -57.07
N ALA A 448 -14.40 53.16 -57.86
CA ALA A 448 -14.01 53.66 -59.18
C ALA A 448 -15.20 53.71 -60.16
N ARG A 449 -16.07 52.68 -60.16
CA ARG A 449 -17.32 52.67 -60.95
C ARG A 449 -18.29 53.76 -60.51
N TYR A 450 -18.45 53.97 -59.21
CA TYR A 450 -19.29 55.02 -58.65
C TYR A 450 -18.74 56.42 -58.98
N ALA A 451 -17.43 56.64 -58.84
CA ALA A 451 -16.78 57.89 -59.22
C ALA A 451 -16.95 58.18 -60.72
N ALA A 452 -16.82 57.16 -61.58
CA ALA A 452 -17.06 57.29 -63.02
C ALA A 452 -18.53 57.59 -63.36
N SER A 453 -19.51 57.05 -62.62
CA SER A 453 -20.93 57.37 -62.83
C SER A 453 -21.29 58.76 -62.30
N HIS A 454 -20.70 59.20 -61.18
CA HIS A 454 -20.91 60.54 -60.63
C HIS A 454 -20.25 61.63 -61.47
N ALA A 455 -19.09 61.36 -62.09
CA ALA A 455 -18.49 62.27 -63.07
C ALA A 455 -19.39 62.50 -64.29
N ARG A 456 -20.29 61.56 -64.62
CA ARG A 456 -21.30 61.71 -65.69
C ARG A 456 -22.59 62.42 -65.24
N HIS A 457 -22.83 62.57 -63.94
CA HIS A 457 -24.05 63.18 -63.39
C HIS A 457 -23.82 64.51 -62.63
N ALA A 458 -22.57 64.97 -62.52
CA ALA A 458 -22.21 66.23 -61.85
C ALA A 458 -22.29 67.48 -62.76
N GLU A 459 -23.07 67.44 -63.86
CA GLU A 459 -23.42 68.61 -64.68
C GLU A 459 -24.82 69.16 -64.32
N THR A 460 -25.53 68.61 -63.33
CA THR A 460 -26.89 69.12 -63.04
C THR A 460 -27.25 69.01 -61.56
N THR A 461 -27.58 70.18 -60.99
CA THR A 461 -28.42 70.39 -59.79
C THR A 461 -27.70 70.59 -58.46
N ARG A 462 -27.35 71.86 -58.20
CA ARG A 462 -27.30 72.45 -56.86
C ARG A 462 -28.72 72.60 -56.31
N THR A 463 -29.01 72.12 -55.09
CA THR A 463 -29.63 72.93 -54.00
C THR A 463 -29.86 72.13 -52.70
N ARG A 464 -29.44 72.75 -51.59
CA ARG A 464 -29.91 72.72 -50.17
C ARG A 464 -30.78 71.54 -49.67
N LEU A 465 -30.41 70.99 -48.50
CA LEU A 465 -31.16 71.04 -47.21
C LEU A 465 -30.39 70.33 -46.05
N LYS A 466 -30.51 70.88 -44.82
CA LYS A 466 -30.18 70.27 -43.49
C LYS A 466 -31.43 69.45 -42.99
N PRO A 467 -31.51 68.75 -41.81
CA PRO A 467 -30.61 68.58 -40.63
C PRO A 467 -30.60 67.14 -39.99
N LYS A 468 -29.91 66.94 -38.83
CA LYS A 468 -30.41 66.40 -37.51
C LYS A 468 -29.29 65.72 -36.65
N PRO A 469 -29.20 65.94 -35.32
CA PRO A 469 -28.16 65.35 -34.45
C PRO A 469 -28.59 64.02 -33.81
N ARG A 470 -27.62 63.12 -33.58
CA ARG A 470 -27.84 61.76 -33.04
C ARG A 470 -27.04 61.57 -31.73
N ASN A 471 -27.77 61.22 -30.69
CA ASN A 471 -27.33 61.02 -29.31
C ASN A 471 -26.58 59.67 -29.17
N ARG A 472 -25.42 59.64 -28.51
CA ARG A 472 -24.66 58.41 -28.18
C ARG A 472 -24.30 58.40 -26.70
N SER A 473 -24.95 57.51 -25.94
CA SER A 473 -24.54 57.13 -24.59
C SER A 473 -23.40 56.11 -24.66
N ARG A 474 -22.31 56.38 -23.92
CA ARG A 474 -21.17 55.51 -23.67
C ARG A 474 -21.49 54.59 -22.48
N SER A 475 -21.50 53.28 -22.68
CA SER A 475 -21.34 52.31 -21.60
C SER A 475 -19.86 52.21 -21.23
N ARG A 476 -19.57 52.45 -19.95
CA ARG A 476 -18.26 52.26 -19.33
C ARG A 476 -18.08 50.76 -19.08
N SER A 477 -17.02 50.17 -19.60
CA SER A 477 -16.62 48.78 -19.33
C SER A 477 -16.05 48.70 -17.91
N ASP A 478 -16.65 47.86 -17.07
CA ASP A 478 -16.06 47.44 -15.81
C ASP A 478 -14.81 46.61 -16.11
N SER A 479 -13.63 47.15 -15.79
CA SER A 479 -12.38 46.39 -15.86
C SER A 479 -12.44 45.25 -14.86
N ALA A 480 -12.18 44.02 -15.34
CA ALA A 480 -12.00 42.86 -14.50
C ALA A 480 -10.82 43.08 -13.53
N MET A 481 -11.08 42.89 -12.23
CA MET A 481 -10.08 42.95 -11.17
C MET A 481 -9.06 41.83 -11.36
N THR A 482 -7.78 42.11 -11.14
CA THR A 482 -6.69 41.13 -11.24
C THR A 482 -6.71 40.14 -10.07
N VAL A 483 -6.04 39.00 -10.24
CA VAL A 483 -5.97 37.94 -9.19
C VAL A 483 -5.21 38.44 -7.95
N GLU A 484 -4.22 39.30 -8.13
CA GLU A 484 -3.47 39.94 -7.06
C GLU A 484 -4.36 40.88 -6.23
N GLU A 485 -5.14 41.74 -6.89
CA GLU A 485 -6.11 42.61 -6.20
C GLU A 485 -7.16 41.80 -5.41
N LEU A 486 -7.54 40.62 -5.90
CA LEU A 486 -8.46 39.72 -5.21
C LEU A 486 -7.84 39.09 -3.95
N LYS A 487 -6.54 38.77 -3.99
CA LYS A 487 -5.79 38.27 -2.83
C LYS A 487 -5.68 39.33 -1.75
N ASP A 488 -5.32 40.56 -2.12
CA ASP A 488 -5.21 41.68 -1.20
C ASP A 488 -6.55 41.97 -0.53
N TRP A 489 -7.63 41.96 -1.32
CA TRP A 489 -8.99 42.14 -0.79
C TRP A 489 -9.39 41.06 0.22
N ALA A 490 -9.05 39.79 -0.02
CA ALA A 490 -9.39 38.70 0.90
C ALA A 490 -8.59 38.76 2.21
N ILE A 491 -7.32 39.17 2.15
CA ILE A 491 -6.48 39.38 3.34
C ILE A 491 -7.09 40.45 4.23
N GLU A 492 -7.51 41.58 3.65
CA GLU A 492 -8.18 42.67 4.37
C GLU A 492 -9.45 42.21 5.12
N HIS A 493 -10.12 41.16 4.61
CA HIS A 493 -11.37 40.63 5.16
C HIS A 493 -11.22 39.29 5.91
N ASN A 494 -10.00 38.90 6.31
CA ASN A 494 -9.72 37.66 7.04
C ASN A 494 -10.21 36.39 6.31
N ILE A 495 -9.95 36.31 5.00
CA ILE A 495 -10.29 35.16 4.15
C ILE A 495 -9.01 34.51 3.64
N THR A 496 -8.92 33.18 3.75
CA THR A 496 -7.76 32.38 3.30
C THR A 496 -8.09 31.63 2.01
N PHE A 497 -7.25 31.77 0.99
CA PHE A 497 -7.44 31.09 -0.30
C PHE A 497 -6.86 29.68 -0.32
N ASN A 498 -7.61 28.73 -0.89
CA ASN A 498 -7.10 27.43 -1.33
C ASN A 498 -7.16 27.38 -2.87
N SER A 499 -6.03 27.70 -3.51
CA SER A 499 -5.90 27.76 -4.97
C SER A 499 -6.18 26.41 -5.65
N PHE A 500 -5.85 25.30 -4.99
CA PHE A 500 -6.06 23.94 -5.53
C PHE A 500 -7.53 23.59 -5.65
N GLN A 501 -8.33 23.95 -4.65
CA GLN A 501 -9.75 23.59 -4.59
C GLN A 501 -10.68 24.65 -5.19
N ARG A 502 -10.13 25.78 -5.65
CA ARG A 502 -10.89 26.95 -6.12
C ARG A 502 -11.94 27.45 -5.11
N VAL A 503 -11.63 27.35 -3.82
CA VAL A 503 -12.45 27.88 -2.72
C VAL A 503 -11.62 28.75 -1.78
N ALA A 504 -12.28 29.71 -1.14
CA ALA A 504 -11.74 30.53 -0.07
C ALA A 504 -12.46 30.20 1.24
N THR A 505 -11.76 30.23 2.37
CA THR A 505 -12.35 29.98 3.70
C THR A 505 -12.32 31.26 4.50
N CYS A 506 -13.47 31.71 5.00
CA CYS A 506 -13.52 32.87 5.88
C CYS A 506 -13.15 32.48 7.31
N ASN A 507 -12.15 33.14 7.91
CA ASN A 507 -11.69 32.83 9.26
C ASN A 507 -12.63 33.30 10.37
N ILE A 508 -13.60 34.18 10.05
CA ILE A 508 -14.57 34.70 11.03
C ILE A 508 -15.74 33.74 11.23
N CYS A 509 -16.20 33.08 10.16
CA CYS A 509 -17.38 32.20 10.20
C CYS A 509 -17.09 30.75 9.79
N HIS A 510 -15.86 30.43 9.41
CA HIS A 510 -15.39 29.11 8.98
C HIS A 510 -16.17 28.50 7.80
N SER A 511 -16.84 29.32 7.00
CA SER A 511 -17.53 28.87 5.79
C SER A 511 -16.63 28.94 4.58
N THR A 512 -16.77 27.97 3.68
CA THR A 512 -16.14 27.97 2.35
C THR A 512 -16.98 28.78 1.36
N VAL A 513 -16.31 29.58 0.53
CA VAL A 513 -16.89 30.50 -0.44
C VAL A 513 -16.16 30.33 -1.77
N PRO A 514 -16.83 30.33 -2.93
CA PRO A 514 -16.16 30.35 -4.23
C PRO A 514 -15.21 31.55 -4.37
N ILE A 515 -14.11 31.39 -5.13
CA ILE A 515 -13.05 32.40 -5.31
C ILE A 515 -13.50 33.61 -6.17
N ASP A 516 -14.74 33.69 -6.64
CA ASP A 516 -15.16 34.87 -7.39
C ASP A 516 -15.42 36.08 -6.47
N LEU A 517 -14.99 37.27 -6.91
CA LEU A 517 -15.08 38.53 -6.15
C LEU A 517 -16.51 38.84 -5.71
N LYS A 518 -17.51 38.45 -6.53
CA LYS A 518 -18.91 38.69 -6.25
C LYS A 518 -19.35 37.85 -5.04
N SER A 519 -19.08 36.54 -5.05
CA SER A 519 -19.37 35.65 -3.93
C SER A 519 -18.65 36.05 -2.65
N LEU A 520 -17.39 36.48 -2.75
CA LEU A 520 -16.62 36.97 -1.60
C LEU A 520 -17.22 38.24 -0.99
N LYS A 521 -17.59 39.22 -1.82
CA LYS A 521 -18.28 40.45 -1.37
C LYS A 521 -19.65 40.16 -0.78
N GLU A 522 -20.43 39.28 -1.40
CA GLU A 522 -21.74 38.85 -0.89
C GLU A 522 -21.60 38.13 0.46
N HIS A 523 -20.58 37.28 0.61
CA HIS A 523 -20.26 36.60 1.86
C HIS A 523 -19.94 37.58 2.99
N VAL A 524 -19.00 38.51 2.77
CA VAL A 524 -18.58 39.52 3.76
C VAL A 524 -19.74 40.46 4.13
N ALA A 525 -20.58 40.83 3.14
CA ALA A 525 -21.79 41.62 3.35
C ALA A 525 -22.92 40.82 4.04
N GLY A 526 -22.78 39.49 4.15
CA GLY A 526 -23.78 38.60 4.71
C GLY A 526 -24.06 38.87 6.20
N ASN A 527 -25.32 38.71 6.61
CA ASN A 527 -25.75 38.94 7.99
C ASN A 527 -25.02 38.04 9.01
N VAL A 528 -24.69 36.81 8.62
CA VAL A 528 -23.95 35.87 9.48
C VAL A 528 -22.55 36.38 9.75
N HIS A 529 -21.82 36.75 8.68
CA HIS A 529 -20.47 37.29 8.78
C HIS A 529 -20.45 38.58 9.62
N ARG A 530 -21.34 39.54 9.33
CA ARG A 530 -21.41 40.81 10.08
C ARG A 530 -21.72 40.63 11.57
N LYS A 531 -22.61 39.70 11.93
CA LYS A 531 -22.92 39.41 13.35
C LYS A 531 -21.71 38.80 14.07
N LEU A 532 -21.02 37.87 13.43
CA LEU A 532 -19.82 37.25 14.00
C LEU A 532 -18.68 38.27 14.12
N LEU A 533 -18.44 39.06 13.08
CA LEU A 533 -17.44 40.14 13.08
C LEU A 533 -17.72 41.17 14.18
N ALA A 534 -18.98 41.61 14.33
CA ALA A 534 -19.37 42.52 15.40
C ALA A 534 -19.08 41.91 16.79
N LYS A 535 -19.34 40.60 16.97
CA LYS A 535 -19.02 39.88 18.21
C LYS A 535 -17.51 39.79 18.46
N THR A 536 -16.69 39.65 17.42
CA THR A 536 -15.23 39.66 17.53
C THR A 536 -14.70 41.05 17.91
N LEU A 537 -15.31 42.12 17.38
CA LEU A 537 -14.89 43.51 17.59
C LEU A 537 -15.35 44.09 18.93
N THR A 538 -16.56 43.75 19.39
CA THR A 538 -17.10 44.31 20.65
C THR A 538 -16.50 43.66 21.90
N GLY A 539 -15.70 42.61 21.77
CA GLY A 539 -15.10 41.93 22.92
C GLY A 539 -16.12 41.32 23.89
N ASP A 540 -17.41 41.30 23.52
CA ASP A 540 -18.51 40.76 24.32
C ASP A 540 -18.45 39.23 24.32
N THR A 541 -17.46 38.73 25.05
CA THR A 541 -17.41 37.38 25.61
C THR A 541 -18.40 37.30 26.77
N SER A 542 -19.68 37.52 26.47
CA SER A 542 -20.80 37.24 27.37
C SER A 542 -21.04 35.73 27.45
N ALA A 543 -20.09 35.07 28.10
CA ALA A 543 -20.23 33.90 28.96
C ALA A 543 -18.84 33.68 29.54
N SER A 544 -18.62 34.16 30.76
CA SER A 544 -17.56 33.68 31.63
C SER A 544 -17.80 32.19 31.88
N LYS A 545 -17.52 31.35 30.88
CA LYS A 545 -17.19 29.95 31.10
C LYS A 545 -15.95 30.01 31.96
N SER A 546 -16.07 29.61 33.22
CA SER A 546 -14.96 29.56 34.17
C SER A 546 -13.75 28.98 33.43
N LYS A 547 -12.72 29.79 33.20
CA LYS A 547 -11.47 29.31 32.61
C LYS A 547 -10.99 28.18 33.50
N THR A 548 -11.15 26.94 33.04
CA THR A 548 -10.68 25.77 33.76
C THR A 548 -9.20 25.98 33.98
N LYS A 549 -8.80 26.14 35.26
CA LYS A 549 -7.41 26.38 35.62
C LYS A 549 -6.62 25.11 35.29
N LEU A 550 -5.91 25.12 34.17
CA LEU A 550 -5.07 24.00 33.75
C LEU A 550 -3.85 23.92 34.66
N ILE A 551 -3.62 22.75 35.26
CA ILE A 551 -2.44 22.48 36.07
C ILE A 551 -1.34 22.00 35.12
N LYS A 552 -0.21 22.69 35.13
CA LYS A 552 0.89 22.49 34.18
C LYS A 552 2.17 22.19 34.94
N VAL A 553 2.96 21.26 34.42
CA VAL A 553 4.31 20.98 34.95
C VAL A 553 5.29 20.82 33.78
N PRO A 554 6.56 21.21 33.93
CA PRO A 554 7.57 20.95 32.91
C PRO A 554 7.68 19.46 32.57
N GLN A 555 7.88 19.11 31.30
CA GLN A 555 7.96 17.72 30.83
C GLN A 555 9.07 16.94 31.54
N LYS A 556 10.24 17.54 31.76
CA LYS A 556 11.34 16.91 32.51
C LYS A 556 10.93 16.47 33.92
N SER A 557 9.99 17.18 34.54
CA SER A 557 9.47 16.87 35.88
C SER A 557 8.33 15.84 35.83
N TYR A 558 7.62 15.76 34.71
CA TYR A 558 6.51 14.83 34.51
C TYR A 558 6.97 13.43 34.09
N VAL A 559 7.89 13.36 33.12
CA VAL A 559 8.36 12.12 32.50
C VAL A 559 9.40 11.47 33.42
N LYS A 560 8.94 10.50 34.21
CA LYS A 560 9.74 9.72 35.16
C LYS A 560 10.29 8.43 34.54
N SER A 561 9.55 7.85 33.62
CA SER A 561 10.03 6.73 32.78
C SER A 561 9.73 7.00 31.32
N LEU A 562 10.69 6.64 30.47
CA LEU A 562 10.59 6.75 29.02
C LEU A 562 11.21 5.50 28.41
N ILE A 563 10.40 4.68 27.74
CA ILE A 563 10.85 3.45 27.08
C ILE A 563 10.64 3.61 25.58
N LEU A 564 11.70 3.47 24.80
CA LEU A 564 11.63 3.40 23.35
C LEU A 564 11.35 1.96 22.93
N VAL A 565 10.27 1.76 22.17
CA VAL A 565 9.94 0.47 21.55
C VAL A 565 10.11 0.62 20.05
N GLU A 566 11.08 -0.11 19.51
CA GLU A 566 11.38 -0.12 18.08
C GLU A 566 10.94 -1.44 17.46
N ASN A 567 10.16 -1.32 16.39
CA ASN A 567 9.87 -2.40 15.45
C ASN A 567 10.35 -1.92 14.06
N ILE A 568 10.58 -2.87 13.15
CA ILE A 568 10.93 -2.63 11.74
C ILE A 568 10.01 -1.58 11.10
N ILE A 569 8.74 -1.52 11.52
CA ILE A 569 7.72 -0.65 10.92
C ILE A 569 7.49 0.65 11.71
N PHE A 570 7.70 0.65 13.04
CA PHE A 570 7.30 1.79 13.89
C PHE A 570 8.22 2.00 15.09
N GLN A 571 8.37 3.26 15.49
CA GLN A 571 9.02 3.66 16.74
C GLN A 571 8.00 4.37 17.66
N HIS A 572 7.87 3.87 18.89
CA HIS A 572 6.95 4.41 19.89
C HIS A 572 7.67 4.68 21.21
N PHE A 573 7.17 5.65 21.97
CA PHE A 573 7.60 5.91 23.33
C PHE A 573 6.50 5.56 24.32
N ILE A 574 6.85 4.78 25.34
CA ILE A 574 6.02 4.55 26.52
C ILE A 574 6.45 5.55 27.60
N ILE A 575 5.53 6.41 28.02
CA ILE A 575 5.75 7.46 29.02
C ILE A 575 5.07 7.06 30.32
N ASN A 576 5.83 7.01 31.41
CA ASN A 576 5.35 6.71 32.77
C ASN A 576 4.57 5.38 32.86
N ASN A 577 4.83 4.43 31.96
CA ASN A 577 4.06 3.19 31.78
C ASN A 577 2.54 3.44 31.64
N LYS A 578 2.15 4.64 31.18
CA LYS A 578 0.75 5.09 31.11
C LYS A 578 0.34 5.50 29.71
N PHE A 579 1.24 6.09 28.94
CA PHE A 579 0.92 6.59 27.60
C PHE A 579 1.85 5.97 26.56
N VAL A 580 1.32 5.66 25.39
CA VAL A 580 2.11 5.29 24.22
C VAL A 580 1.89 6.33 23.15
N ILE A 581 2.97 6.98 22.71
CA ILE A 581 2.92 7.98 21.64
C ILE A 581 3.95 7.63 20.56
N THR A 582 3.75 8.12 19.35
CA THR A 582 4.69 7.89 18.25
C THR A 582 6.00 8.66 18.49
N TYR A 583 7.09 8.20 17.86
CA TYR A 583 8.37 8.92 17.87
C TYR A 583 8.22 10.37 17.39
N LYS A 584 7.48 10.58 16.29
CA LYS A 584 7.21 11.91 15.71
C LYS A 584 6.47 12.81 16.70
N SER A 585 5.44 12.27 17.36
CA SER A 585 4.72 12.97 18.43
C SER A 585 5.65 13.35 19.57
N MET A 586 6.47 12.41 20.07
CA MET A 586 7.41 12.70 21.16
C MET A 586 8.31 13.88 20.84
N CYS A 587 8.82 13.96 19.60
CA CYS A 587 9.75 15.00 19.14
C CYS A 587 9.07 16.25 18.52
N PHE A 588 7.74 16.39 18.61
CA PHE A 588 6.98 17.50 17.99
C PHE A 588 7.19 17.64 16.48
N LEU A 589 7.35 16.52 15.77
CA LEU A 589 7.59 16.49 14.33
C LEU A 589 6.27 16.25 13.59
N GLY A 590 5.86 17.17 12.73
CA GLY A 590 4.70 17.00 11.86
C GLY A 590 4.93 17.55 10.46
N LYS A 591 3.93 17.47 9.59
CA LYS A 591 4.03 18.03 8.24
C LYS A 591 3.64 19.51 8.27
N SER A 592 4.41 20.35 7.59
CA SER A 592 4.03 21.72 7.27
C SER A 592 2.93 21.75 6.20
N LEU A 593 2.35 22.92 5.94
CA LEU A 593 1.36 23.09 4.87
C LEU A 593 1.93 22.79 3.48
N GLU A 594 3.24 22.93 3.32
CA GLU A 594 3.97 22.65 2.08
C GLU A 594 4.41 21.18 1.97
N GLY A 595 4.10 20.36 3.00
CA GLY A 595 4.39 18.93 3.02
C GLY A 595 5.75 18.55 3.61
N TYR A 596 6.63 19.52 3.90
CA TYR A 596 7.91 19.29 4.56
C TYR A 596 7.73 18.87 6.01
N LEU A 597 8.70 18.14 6.55
CA LEU A 597 8.72 17.83 7.98
C LEU A 597 9.10 19.09 8.75
N LYS A 598 8.36 19.43 9.80
CA LYS A 598 8.57 20.61 10.65
C LYS A 598 8.58 20.21 12.11
N CYS A 599 9.51 20.78 12.87
CA CYS A 599 9.50 20.69 14.32
C CYS A 599 8.65 21.83 14.90
N PHE A 600 7.47 21.51 15.43
CA PHE A 600 6.56 22.51 16.00
C PHE A 600 7.10 23.19 17.25
N LEU A 601 8.09 22.59 17.91
CA LEU A 601 8.67 23.14 19.13
C LEU A 601 9.79 24.15 18.85
N CYS A 602 10.57 23.92 17.79
CA CYS A 602 11.65 24.81 17.37
C CYS A 602 11.23 25.78 16.25
N ASP A 603 10.06 25.55 15.64
CA ASP A 603 9.58 26.24 14.44
C ASP A 603 10.56 26.13 13.23
N GLU A 604 11.24 24.98 13.12
CA GLU A 604 12.24 24.70 12.07
C GLU A 604 11.73 23.66 11.07
N ASP A 605 11.89 23.94 9.77
CA ASP A 605 11.67 22.97 8.69
C ASP A 605 12.88 22.03 8.53
N LEU A 606 12.61 20.73 8.39
CA LEU A 606 13.59 19.64 8.30
C LEU A 606 13.47 19.01 6.91
N ILE A 607 14.40 19.40 6.01
CA ILE A 607 14.32 19.13 4.57
C ILE A 607 14.73 17.68 4.20
N ASP A 608 15.41 16.96 5.10
CA ASP A 608 15.82 15.55 4.91
C ASP A 608 15.45 14.70 6.12
N GLU A 609 14.57 13.71 5.91
CA GLU A 609 13.83 13.04 6.99
C GLU A 609 14.68 12.15 7.91
N SER A 610 15.86 11.67 7.52
CA SER A 610 16.57 10.69 8.38
C SER A 610 17.72 11.30 9.18
N VAL A 611 18.67 11.94 8.50
CA VAL A 611 19.89 12.45 9.13
C VAL A 611 19.61 13.75 9.89
N VAL A 612 18.76 14.63 9.34
CA VAL A 612 18.49 15.95 9.94
C VAL A 612 17.66 15.83 11.20
N ILE A 613 16.75 14.85 11.31
CA ILE A 613 15.98 14.63 12.54
C ILE A 613 16.90 14.30 13.72
N GLU A 614 17.83 13.35 13.54
CA GLU A 614 18.70 12.93 14.63
C GLU A 614 19.67 14.04 15.05
N VAL A 615 20.18 14.82 14.09
CA VAL A 615 20.99 16.01 14.39
C VAL A 615 20.15 17.09 15.08
N HIS A 616 18.93 17.36 14.62
CA HIS A 616 18.04 18.36 15.22
C HIS A 616 17.67 17.99 16.66
N ARG A 617 17.30 16.74 16.93
CA ARG A 617 16.90 16.25 18.27
C ARG A 617 18.01 16.42 19.30
N THR A 618 19.27 16.30 18.88
CA THR A 618 20.44 16.43 19.75
C THR A 618 20.92 17.88 19.90
N ARG A 619 20.33 18.86 19.19
CA ARG A 619 20.63 20.27 19.41
C ARG A 619 20.19 20.69 20.81
N HIS A 620 21.07 21.41 21.51
CA HIS A 620 20.80 21.94 22.84
C HIS A 620 19.50 22.78 22.90
N HIS A 621 19.20 23.55 21.84
CA HIS A 621 17.96 24.31 21.75
C HIS A 621 16.71 23.42 21.81
N HIS A 622 16.66 22.35 20.99
CA HIS A 622 15.53 21.41 20.98
C HIS A 622 15.40 20.68 22.31
N MET A 623 16.51 20.18 22.86
CA MET A 623 16.51 19.49 24.16
C MET A 623 16.01 20.40 25.30
N SER A 624 16.49 21.65 25.34
CA SER A 624 16.04 22.65 26.32
C SER A 624 14.55 22.98 26.16
N ALA A 625 14.06 23.10 24.92
CA ALA A 625 12.64 23.31 24.68
C ALA A 625 11.80 22.09 25.12
N MET A 626 12.27 20.88 24.82
CA MET A 626 11.64 19.62 25.22
C MET A 626 11.57 19.45 26.74
N ASP A 627 12.59 19.89 27.46
CA ASP A 627 12.64 19.84 28.92
C ASP A 627 11.64 20.80 29.58
N ASN A 628 11.44 21.96 28.97
CA ASN A 628 10.64 23.06 29.51
C ASN A 628 9.20 23.09 29.01
N VAL A 629 8.86 22.31 27.97
CA VAL A 629 7.49 22.19 27.46
C VAL A 629 6.55 21.75 28.57
N GLN A 630 5.38 22.38 28.66
CA GLN A 630 4.48 22.19 29.80
C GLN A 630 3.51 21.04 29.54
N VAL A 631 3.54 19.99 30.36
CA VAL A 631 2.55 18.90 30.33
C VAL A 631 1.33 19.31 31.13
N ILE A 632 0.13 19.14 30.55
CA ILE A 632 -1.14 19.40 31.24
C ILE A 632 -1.49 18.19 32.10
N THR A 633 -1.50 18.36 33.42
CA THR A 633 -1.72 17.28 34.39
C THR A 633 -3.11 17.26 35.00
N SER A 634 -3.88 18.33 34.82
CA SER A 634 -5.30 18.38 35.18
C SER A 634 -6.19 17.52 34.27
N TRP A 635 -5.61 16.85 33.28
CA TRP A 635 -6.30 15.97 32.33
C TRP A 635 -5.44 14.72 32.15
N ASP A 636 -5.79 13.64 32.85
CA ASP A 636 -4.89 12.50 33.01
C ASP A 636 -5.18 11.35 32.02
N THR A 637 -6.28 11.45 31.27
CA THR A 637 -6.65 10.48 30.22
C THR A 637 -5.83 10.64 28.95
N ASP A 638 -5.23 11.81 28.74
CA ASP A 638 -4.53 12.16 27.51
C ASP A 638 -3.19 12.81 27.79
N PHE A 639 -2.18 12.45 27.00
CA PHE A 639 -0.87 13.09 27.09
C PHE A 639 -0.86 14.39 26.30
N ILE A 640 -1.14 15.51 26.98
CA ILE A 640 -1.26 16.83 26.38
C ILE A 640 -0.08 17.70 26.80
N ARG A 641 0.48 18.43 25.84
CA ARG A 641 1.56 19.39 26.09
C ARG A 641 1.18 20.77 25.55
N GLN A 642 1.74 21.80 26.15
CA GLN A 642 1.63 23.17 25.66
C GLN A 642 3.00 23.59 25.12
N ALA A 643 3.11 23.68 23.79
CA ALA A 643 4.36 24.03 23.12
C ALA A 643 4.69 25.52 23.27
N ALA A 644 3.69 26.38 23.06
CA ALA A 644 3.79 27.83 23.19
C ALA A 644 2.58 28.40 23.95
N SER A 645 2.60 29.69 24.29
CA SER A 645 1.46 30.33 24.94
C SER A 645 0.22 30.28 24.04
N GLY A 646 -0.84 29.59 24.48
CA GLY A 646 -2.04 29.33 23.68
C GLY A 646 -2.01 28.04 22.86
N GLU A 647 -0.85 27.50 22.51
CA GLU A 647 -0.76 26.35 21.59
C GLU A 647 -0.63 25.01 22.32
N PHE A 648 -1.52 24.08 22.01
CA PHE A 648 -1.58 22.77 22.64
C PHE A 648 -1.32 21.65 21.64
N HIS A 649 -0.66 20.60 22.12
CA HIS A 649 -0.26 19.44 21.36
C HIS A 649 -0.92 18.18 21.93
N CYS A 650 -1.64 17.44 21.08
CA CYS A 650 -2.16 16.12 21.44
C CYS A 650 -1.10 15.03 21.18
N GLY A 651 -0.64 14.37 22.24
CA GLY A 651 0.36 13.29 22.17
C GLY A 651 -0.07 12.09 21.33
N PHE A 652 -1.36 11.75 21.30
CA PHE A 652 -1.84 10.59 20.52
C PHE A 652 -1.94 10.89 19.03
N CYS A 653 -2.47 12.06 18.67
CA CYS A 653 -2.77 12.41 17.29
C CYS A 653 -1.63 13.16 16.60
N ASN A 654 -0.66 13.68 17.36
CA ASN A 654 0.41 14.55 16.85
C ASN A 654 -0.14 15.80 16.14
N ILE A 655 -1.14 16.45 16.75
CA ILE A 655 -1.82 17.64 16.23
C ILE A 655 -1.58 18.82 17.16
N MET A 656 -1.34 19.99 16.56
CA MET A 656 -1.25 21.30 17.22
C MET A 656 -2.58 22.06 17.10
N THR A 657 -3.07 22.63 18.20
CA THR A 657 -4.25 23.51 18.23
C THR A 657 -3.90 24.85 18.86
N LYS A 658 -4.55 25.93 18.42
CA LYS A 658 -4.25 27.32 18.86
C LYS A 658 -4.93 27.72 20.17
N ASP A 659 -5.89 26.93 20.63
CA ASP A 659 -6.54 27.13 21.91
C ASP A 659 -7.01 25.81 22.53
N TRP A 660 -7.43 25.90 23.80
CA TRP A 660 -7.88 24.77 24.58
C TRP A 660 -9.27 24.27 24.17
N ASP A 661 -10.15 25.16 23.72
CA ASP A 661 -11.53 24.81 23.34
C ASP A 661 -11.52 23.94 22.07
N ASP A 662 -10.63 24.26 21.12
CA ASP A 662 -10.40 23.48 19.91
C ASP A 662 -9.76 22.13 20.23
N LEU A 663 -8.85 22.08 21.21
CA LEU A 663 -8.33 20.80 21.69
C LEU A 663 -9.44 19.94 22.32
N GLN A 664 -10.35 20.56 23.09
CA GLN A 664 -11.50 19.85 23.66
C GLN A 664 -12.47 19.35 22.59
N LYS A 665 -12.70 20.12 21.52
CA LYS A 665 -13.45 19.63 20.35
C LYS A 665 -12.72 18.46 19.70
N HIS A 666 -11.39 18.55 19.56
CA HIS A 666 -10.56 17.49 19.03
C HIS A 666 -10.71 16.18 19.83
N PHE A 667 -10.77 16.21 21.16
CA PHE A 667 -10.98 14.99 21.96
C PHE A 667 -12.28 14.25 21.66
N ASN A 668 -13.26 14.95 21.10
CA ASN A 668 -14.55 14.37 20.73
C ASN A 668 -14.57 13.80 19.31
N THR A 669 -13.55 14.08 18.49
CA THR A 669 -13.45 13.52 17.14
C THR A 669 -13.24 12.01 17.19
N MET A 670 -13.66 11.35 16.12
CA MET A 670 -13.47 9.91 15.97
C MET A 670 -11.98 9.56 15.90
N ASP A 671 -11.21 10.30 15.09
CA ASP A 671 -9.77 10.09 14.91
C ASP A 671 -8.98 10.11 16.23
N HIS A 672 -9.36 11.01 17.15
CA HIS A 672 -8.71 11.07 18.47
C HIS A 672 -9.03 9.84 19.32
N LYS A 673 -10.31 9.46 19.40
CA LYS A 673 -10.75 8.28 20.15
C LYS A 673 -10.08 7.01 19.61
N GLU A 674 -9.91 6.91 18.30
CA GLU A 674 -9.21 5.81 17.64
C GLU A 674 -7.71 5.82 17.95
N SER A 675 -7.06 6.98 17.84
CA SER A 675 -5.63 7.12 18.14
C SER A 675 -5.32 6.77 19.60
N ARG A 676 -6.17 7.21 20.54
CA ARG A 676 -6.05 6.88 21.95
C ARG A 676 -6.23 5.39 22.22
N THR A 677 -7.27 4.79 21.65
CA THR A 677 -7.54 3.35 21.81
C THR A 677 -6.39 2.50 21.24
N CYS A 678 -5.84 2.90 20.07
CA CYS A 678 -4.64 2.25 19.50
C CYS A 678 -3.43 2.34 20.45
N ALA A 679 -3.21 3.50 21.07
CA ALA A 679 -2.13 3.68 22.03
C ALA A 679 -2.31 2.81 23.28
N GLU A 680 -3.53 2.69 23.80
CA GLU A 680 -3.86 1.80 24.93
C GLU A 680 -3.61 0.32 24.60
N TRP A 681 -3.99 -0.13 23.40
CA TRP A 681 -3.70 -1.50 22.96
C TRP A 681 -2.21 -1.79 22.88
N ARG A 682 -1.43 -0.88 22.30
CA ARG A 682 0.04 -1.00 22.24
C ARG A 682 0.65 -1.02 23.64
N LEU A 683 0.13 -0.22 24.57
CA LEU A 683 0.58 -0.25 25.95
C LEU A 683 0.37 -1.63 26.56
N LEU A 684 -0.81 -2.22 26.39
CA LEU A 684 -1.13 -3.57 26.87
C LEU A 684 -0.29 -4.66 26.21
N GLU A 685 0.10 -4.47 24.96
CA GLU A 685 0.98 -5.40 24.24
C GLU A 685 2.41 -5.36 24.80
N PHE A 686 2.96 -4.16 25.03
CA PHE A 686 4.34 -3.99 25.50
C PHE A 686 4.53 -4.17 27.01
N THR A 687 3.44 -4.20 27.78
CA THR A 687 3.48 -4.41 29.24
C THR A 687 3.20 -5.85 29.66
N LYS A 688 2.86 -6.73 28.71
CA LYS A 688 2.83 -8.19 28.91
C LYS A 688 4.22 -8.76 28.73
#